data_AF-A0AA41ZHG1-F1
#
_entry.id   AF-A0AA41ZHG1-F1
#
_cell.length_a   1.000
_cell.length_b   1.000
_cell.length_c   1.000
_cell.angle_alpha   90.00
_cell.angle_beta   90.00
_cell.angle_gamma   90.00
#
_symmetry.space_group_name_H-M   'P 1'
#
loop_
_entity.id
_entity.type
_entity.pdbx_description
1 polymer ?
#
loop_
_entity_poly.entity_id
_entity_poly.type
_entity_poly.pdbx_seq_one_letter_code
_entity_poly.pdbx_strand_id
1 'polypeptide(L)'
;MAAFEDKSVIEESHDHYIALRVTLSALLIFLVLVVSGLTGSSFQNLMKSTAFVKQSGHEIFFKSQGVRSDEWLVSTPMAISQYNHVPERFPIVNDNYGLSGKNTLVVGMLGLPSSSFSTVGKPSTWGFFFLPIKNALSWYWWFPLFATFLALLWMLKYCFSVPATLASLASLFFVTSPYIWAWSFWPAYACFFPALSFCLMISLANKASNLPATLLKIFCLGLCFFGFFLVLYPPWQITLTFSFLAFGVPTLIGKIRHEGKSSAVFIGSILGSFLVAGLLFLMWWGEAGAAVNAISNTIYPGQRDSVVGGGVSASQLFFKGYAGPLSLSSNVPAGTNSSEASSFIFLFLPIFIAAFLGGRKRFSSKANFFAFWSAGLLACIYFVFCLFGLPEWLVKITLLGRVPTSRVDLSLGVVQTILLVLLFSRSDRLHFKAKASVAYFLMSITWALIAFLSVQEYLNKYDVSFSFYLIVPVVVLAFIGSFSIFLNRKFFFFTAIVLFNVYSVFKFNPVSVSPSEVVPSKAVEKILLKDKTYLVFGSQVNGMALASMGFKTLSGVFYYPDKKLWSFLDPEKKYSEIYNRYQHLFFILDEREKGTIHFETPRPDVVRVYIDSDSFDFSDFPVDYLIGYGDECSKLSGNLSVEIDEKVGSFCRYKIKSSD
;
A
#
# COMPACT_ATOMS: atom_id res chain seq x y z
N MET A 1 -45.74 -22.83 11.29
CA MET A 1 -45.10 -22.02 10.24
C MET A 1 -44.82 -20.61 10.74
N ALA A 2 -45.80 -19.84 11.21
CA ALA A 2 -45.59 -18.49 11.78
C ALA A 2 -44.47 -18.38 12.84
N ALA A 3 -44.42 -19.31 13.82
CA ALA A 3 -43.37 -19.30 14.86
C ALA A 3 -41.93 -19.61 14.36
N PHE A 4 -41.78 -20.22 13.17
CA PHE A 4 -40.47 -20.46 12.54
C PHE A 4 -40.03 -19.27 11.69
N GLU A 5 -40.97 -18.60 11.01
CA GLU A 5 -40.71 -17.35 10.31
C GLU A 5 -40.29 -16.25 11.29
N ASP A 6 -40.99 -16.10 12.42
CA ASP A 6 -40.63 -15.12 13.46
C ASP A 6 -39.22 -15.34 14.02
N LYS A 7 -38.80 -16.58 14.26
CA LYS A 7 -37.42 -16.87 14.72
C LYS A 7 -36.38 -16.49 13.69
N SER A 8 -36.61 -16.77 12.41
CA SER A 8 -35.66 -16.46 11.35
C SER A 8 -35.49 -14.95 11.15
N VAL A 9 -36.59 -14.19 11.25
CA VAL A 9 -36.58 -12.72 11.17
C VAL A 9 -35.87 -12.11 12.39
N ILE A 10 -36.11 -12.64 13.59
CA ILE A 10 -35.44 -12.20 14.82
C ILE A 10 -33.93 -12.48 14.74
N GLU A 11 -33.49 -13.67 14.30
CA GLU A 11 -32.08 -14.02 14.15
C GLU A 11 -31.37 -13.16 13.09
N GLU A 12 -32.01 -12.90 11.95
CA GLU A 12 -31.45 -12.03 10.90
C GLU A 12 -31.34 -10.58 11.37
N SER A 13 -32.34 -10.09 12.12
CA SER A 13 -32.30 -8.76 12.74
C SER A 13 -31.17 -8.66 13.76
N HIS A 14 -30.99 -9.67 14.62
CA HIS A 14 -29.94 -9.70 15.64
C HIS A 14 -28.54 -9.69 15.01
N ASP A 15 -28.32 -10.52 13.99
CA ASP A 15 -27.04 -10.55 13.28
C ASP A 15 -26.73 -9.23 12.57
N HIS A 16 -27.75 -8.56 12.03
CA HIS A 16 -27.61 -7.22 11.48
C HIS A 16 -27.23 -6.18 12.56
N TYR A 17 -27.85 -6.23 13.75
CA TYR A 17 -27.47 -5.37 14.87
C TYR A 17 -26.02 -5.58 15.32
N ILE A 18 -25.50 -6.82 15.29
CA ILE A 18 -24.08 -7.08 15.56
C ILE A 18 -23.18 -6.34 14.56
N ALA A 19 -23.47 -6.45 13.26
CA ALA A 19 -22.69 -5.76 12.22
C ALA A 19 -22.72 -4.23 12.40
N LEU A 20 -23.88 -3.67 12.75
CA LEU A 20 -24.02 -2.24 13.05
C LEU A 20 -23.21 -1.82 14.28
N ARG A 21 -23.27 -2.58 15.38
CA ARG A 21 -22.47 -2.30 16.59
C ARG A 21 -20.98 -2.32 16.29
N VAL A 22 -20.50 -3.33 15.56
CA VAL A 22 -19.09 -3.42 15.12
C VAL A 22 -18.72 -2.23 14.24
N THR A 23 -19.61 -1.82 13.33
CA THR A 23 -19.40 -0.66 12.46
C THR A 23 -19.27 0.62 13.28
N LEU A 24 -20.19 0.88 14.21
CA LEU A 24 -20.17 2.06 15.07
C LEU A 24 -18.94 2.08 15.97
N SER A 25 -18.54 0.94 16.55
CA SER A 25 -17.32 0.84 17.35
C SER A 25 -16.06 1.13 16.53
N ALA A 26 -15.96 0.59 15.31
CA ALA A 26 -14.84 0.84 14.42
C ALA A 26 -14.76 2.33 14.01
N LEU A 27 -15.91 2.95 13.68
CA LEU A 27 -15.98 4.38 13.38
C LEU A 27 -15.61 5.23 14.60
N LEU A 28 -16.07 4.88 15.79
CA LEU A 28 -15.72 5.59 17.03
C LEU A 28 -14.21 5.52 17.29
N ILE A 29 -13.59 4.34 17.17
CA ILE A 29 -12.14 4.17 17.35
C ILE A 29 -11.40 4.99 16.30
N PHE A 30 -11.80 4.92 15.03
CA PHE A 30 -11.22 5.74 13.97
C PHE A 30 -11.30 7.24 14.29
N LEU A 31 -12.47 7.73 14.71
CA LEU A 31 -12.65 9.14 15.09
C LEU A 31 -11.78 9.53 16.28
N VAL A 32 -11.67 8.69 17.32
CA VAL A 32 -10.78 8.94 18.47
C VAL A 32 -9.32 9.04 18.03
N LEU A 33 -8.86 8.13 17.16
CA LEU A 33 -7.50 8.17 16.63
C LEU A 33 -7.24 9.42 15.79
N VAL A 34 -8.19 9.81 14.94
CA VAL A 34 -8.09 11.01 14.11
C VAL A 34 -8.10 12.27 14.96
N VAL A 35 -9.05 12.43 15.89
CA VAL A 35 -9.19 13.62 16.74
C VAL A 35 -7.99 13.80 17.69
N SER A 36 -7.46 12.70 18.23
CA SER A 36 -6.25 12.75 19.07
C SER A 36 -4.98 13.08 18.26
N GLY A 37 -5.01 12.89 16.94
CA GLY A 37 -3.85 13.00 16.07
C GLY A 37 -2.87 11.84 16.23
N LEU A 38 -3.35 10.68 16.69
CA LEU A 38 -2.55 9.47 16.81
C LEU A 38 -2.33 8.86 15.43
N THR A 39 -1.10 8.42 15.16
CA THR A 39 -0.70 7.83 13.89
C THR A 39 0.30 6.69 14.11
N GLY A 40 0.34 5.76 13.17
CA GLY A 40 1.39 4.75 13.07
C GLY A 40 2.46 5.08 12.02
N SER A 41 2.44 6.28 11.46
CA SER A 41 3.42 6.75 10.47
C SER A 41 4.86 6.71 11.01
N SER A 42 5.83 6.44 10.13
CA SER A 42 7.26 6.52 10.42
C SER A 42 7.83 7.94 10.27
N PHE A 43 6.98 8.98 10.12
CA PHE A 43 7.42 10.33 9.74
C PHE A 43 8.51 10.91 10.65
N GLN A 44 8.59 10.49 11.92
CA GLN A 44 9.66 10.89 12.84
C GLN A 44 11.06 10.45 12.39
N ASN A 45 11.19 9.48 11.47
CA ASN A 45 12.47 9.17 10.81
C ASN A 45 12.98 10.33 9.97
N LEU A 46 12.11 11.12 9.33
CA LEU A 46 12.54 12.31 8.59
C LEU A 46 13.34 13.24 9.51
N MET A 47 12.84 13.47 10.72
CA MET A 47 13.49 14.30 11.75
C MET A 47 14.80 13.74 12.25
N LYS A 48 14.87 12.41 12.44
CA LYS A 48 16.10 11.74 12.87
C LYS A 48 17.17 11.76 11.77
N SER A 49 16.76 11.94 10.51
CA SER A 49 17.63 11.90 9.34
C SER A 49 18.01 13.28 8.79
N THR A 50 17.47 14.38 9.33
CA THR A 50 17.83 15.74 8.90
C THR A 50 17.76 16.78 10.02
N ALA A 51 18.70 17.73 10.02
CA ALA A 51 18.68 18.89 10.90
C ALA A 51 17.86 20.08 10.33
N PHE A 52 17.28 19.91 9.12
CA PHE A 52 16.59 20.99 8.41
C PHE A 52 15.23 21.35 9.01
N VAL A 53 14.55 20.37 9.59
CA VAL A 53 13.15 20.51 9.99
C VAL A 53 13.04 20.61 11.50
N LYS A 54 12.07 21.39 11.95
CA LYS A 54 11.50 21.36 13.29
C LYS A 54 10.00 21.03 13.17
N GLN A 55 9.52 20.13 14.01
CA GLN A 55 8.10 19.75 14.07
C GLN A 55 7.70 19.32 15.48
N SER A 56 6.40 19.33 15.76
CA SER A 56 5.83 19.09 17.11
C SER A 56 5.41 17.64 17.39
N GLY A 57 5.36 16.79 16.37
CA GLY A 57 5.02 15.37 16.51
C GLY A 57 6.12 14.59 17.25
N HIS A 58 5.74 13.50 17.91
CA HIS A 58 6.67 12.70 18.69
C HIS A 58 6.16 11.27 18.82
N GLU A 59 7.10 10.34 19.00
CA GLU A 59 6.80 8.93 19.30
C GLU A 59 6.38 8.82 20.77
N ILE A 60 5.29 8.10 21.04
CA ILE A 60 4.84 7.74 22.40
C ILE A 60 5.33 6.32 22.71
N PHE A 61 5.04 5.37 21.81
CA PHE A 61 5.44 3.97 21.95
C PHE A 61 6.10 3.45 20.68
N PHE A 62 7.02 2.49 20.86
CA PHE A 62 7.80 1.85 19.81
C PHE A 62 8.58 2.86 18.94
N LYS A 63 9.22 2.38 17.87
CA LYS A 63 10.13 3.18 17.06
C LYS A 63 9.67 3.24 15.61
N SER A 64 9.91 4.37 14.96
CA SER A 64 9.74 4.51 13.52
C SER A 64 10.61 3.52 12.75
N GLN A 65 10.02 2.95 11.71
CA GLN A 65 10.60 1.90 10.88
C GLN A 65 11.24 2.49 9.63
N GLY A 66 12.55 2.29 9.46
CA GLY A 66 13.31 2.75 8.31
C GLY A 66 12.85 2.13 6.99
N VAL A 67 12.46 0.84 7.02
CA VAL A 67 11.98 0.07 5.85
C VAL A 67 10.75 0.69 5.17
N ARG A 68 10.01 1.57 5.87
CA ARG A 68 8.84 2.28 5.33
C ARG A 68 9.20 3.60 4.66
N SER A 69 10.38 3.72 4.04
CA SER A 69 10.86 4.96 3.41
C SER A 69 9.90 5.50 2.34
N ASP A 70 9.23 4.63 1.60
CA ASP A 70 8.21 5.06 0.62
C ASP A 70 7.07 5.86 1.28
N GLU A 71 6.80 5.63 2.57
CA GLU A 71 5.85 6.41 3.36
C GLU A 71 6.52 7.65 3.96
N TRP A 72 7.51 7.47 4.84
CA TRP A 72 8.03 8.56 5.66
C TRP A 72 8.96 9.53 4.92
N LEU A 73 9.58 9.10 3.82
CA LEU A 73 10.48 9.90 3.00
C LEU A 73 9.82 10.43 1.72
N VAL A 74 8.82 9.73 1.19
CA VAL A 74 8.18 10.10 -0.10
C VAL A 74 6.76 10.62 0.10
N SER A 75 5.82 9.73 0.41
CA SER A 75 4.39 10.05 0.34
C SER A 75 3.93 11.05 1.40
N THR A 76 4.36 10.89 2.65
CA THR A 76 3.96 11.77 3.76
C THR A 76 4.57 13.17 3.62
N PRO A 77 5.89 13.34 3.35
CA PRO A 77 6.45 14.65 3.05
C PRO A 77 5.79 15.34 1.85
N MET A 78 5.43 14.62 0.79
CA MET A 78 4.70 15.19 -0.35
C MET A 78 3.29 15.67 0.02
N ALA A 79 2.56 14.93 0.85
CA ALA A 79 1.24 15.36 1.31
C ALA A 79 1.33 16.61 2.20
N ILE A 80 2.37 16.71 3.03
CA ILE A 80 2.65 17.90 3.84
C ILE A 80 3.08 19.06 2.95
N SER A 81 3.90 18.82 1.92
CA SER A 81 4.27 19.82 0.93
C SER A 81 3.03 20.41 0.24
N GLN A 82 2.06 19.60 -0.15
CA GLN A 82 0.79 20.08 -0.71
C GLN A 82 0.00 20.96 0.27
N TYR A 83 0.03 20.65 1.57
CA TYR A 83 -0.64 21.45 2.60
C TYR A 83 0.08 22.77 2.88
N ASN A 84 1.41 22.77 2.84
CA ASN A 84 2.28 23.91 3.10
C ASN A 84 2.60 24.73 1.84
N HIS A 85 2.10 24.32 0.67
CA HIS A 85 2.34 25.00 -0.59
C HIS A 85 1.79 26.44 -0.57
N VAL A 86 2.55 27.36 -1.15
CA VAL A 86 2.26 28.80 -1.28
C VAL A 86 2.46 29.17 -2.76
N PRO A 87 1.64 30.05 -3.37
CA PRO A 87 0.53 30.82 -2.75
C PRO A 87 -0.73 30.00 -2.48
N GLU A 88 -0.97 28.93 -3.24
CA GLU A 88 -2.19 28.13 -3.14
C GLU A 88 -1.92 26.74 -2.58
N ARG A 89 -2.83 26.22 -1.76
CA ARG A 89 -2.74 24.84 -1.26
C ARG A 89 -3.19 23.83 -2.31
N PHE A 90 -2.61 22.64 -2.23
CA PHE A 90 -3.01 21.46 -3.01
C PHE A 90 -2.95 21.62 -4.53
N PRO A 91 -1.95 22.29 -5.13
CA PRO A 91 -1.91 22.48 -6.57
C PRO A 91 -1.81 21.15 -7.33
N ILE A 92 -2.30 21.14 -8.57
CA ILE A 92 -2.17 20.00 -9.49
C ILE A 92 -0.70 19.80 -9.87
N VAL A 93 0.02 20.90 -10.15
CA VAL A 93 1.46 20.90 -10.37
C VAL A 93 2.10 21.63 -9.19
N ASN A 94 2.82 20.88 -8.36
CA ASN A 94 3.56 21.45 -7.24
C ASN A 94 4.93 21.91 -7.74
N ASP A 95 5.17 23.21 -7.70
CA ASP A 95 6.39 23.82 -8.20
C ASP A 95 7.57 23.77 -7.22
N ASN A 96 7.35 23.26 -5.99
CA ASN A 96 8.44 23.01 -5.04
C ASN A 96 9.35 21.85 -5.46
N TYR A 97 8.94 21.04 -6.44
CA TYR A 97 9.69 19.88 -6.91
C TYR A 97 10.29 20.11 -8.30
N GLY A 98 11.61 20.32 -8.35
CA GLY A 98 12.34 20.56 -9.61
C GLY A 98 12.09 21.94 -10.20
N LEU A 99 12.58 22.18 -11.41
CA LEU A 99 12.45 23.46 -12.11
C LEU A 99 11.08 23.64 -12.74
N SER A 100 10.52 22.56 -13.27
CA SER A 100 9.27 22.55 -14.04
C SER A 100 8.03 22.28 -13.17
N GLY A 101 8.23 22.00 -11.88
CA GLY A 101 7.21 21.45 -11.00
C GLY A 101 6.87 19.99 -11.33
N LYS A 102 6.13 19.32 -10.42
CA LYS A 102 5.69 17.94 -10.58
C LYS A 102 4.18 17.82 -10.43
N ASN A 103 3.56 17.10 -11.36
CA ASN A 103 2.14 16.80 -11.29
C ASN A 103 1.88 15.83 -10.13
N THR A 104 0.98 16.19 -9.23
CA THR A 104 0.71 15.46 -7.99
C THR A 104 -0.35 14.38 -8.17
N LEU A 105 -1.08 14.39 -9.29
CA LEU A 105 -2.15 13.45 -9.57
C LEU A 105 -1.66 12.05 -9.95
N VAL A 106 -0.40 11.93 -10.36
CA VAL A 106 0.27 10.66 -10.72
C VAL A 106 0.94 9.95 -9.54
N VAL A 107 0.90 10.55 -8.35
CA VAL A 107 1.39 9.89 -7.12
C VAL A 107 0.38 8.83 -6.70
N GLY A 108 0.84 7.58 -6.64
CA GLY A 108 0.02 6.39 -6.36
C GLY A 108 -0.16 6.07 -4.87
N MET A 109 -0.50 4.81 -4.59
CA MET A 109 -0.86 4.30 -3.25
C MET A 109 -2.11 4.97 -2.69
N LEU A 110 -1.95 5.92 -1.78
CA LEU A 110 -3.05 6.72 -1.23
C LEU A 110 -3.29 8.01 -2.03
N GLY A 111 -2.33 8.40 -2.88
CA GLY A 111 -2.30 9.68 -3.57
C GLY A 111 -2.09 10.89 -2.65
N LEU A 112 -2.05 12.08 -3.22
CA LEU A 112 -1.86 13.34 -2.50
C LEU A 112 -3.15 14.18 -2.49
N PRO A 113 -3.35 15.04 -1.47
CA PRO A 113 -4.42 16.03 -1.53
C PRO A 113 -4.17 17.00 -2.69
N SER A 114 -5.19 17.20 -3.54
CA SER A 114 -5.12 18.08 -4.71
C SER A 114 -6.45 18.82 -4.91
N SER A 115 -6.38 20.04 -5.45
CA SER A 115 -7.52 20.85 -5.88
C SER A 115 -8.25 20.28 -7.10
N SER A 116 -7.68 19.29 -7.78
CA SER A 116 -8.34 18.55 -8.86
C SER A 116 -9.62 17.88 -8.37
N PHE A 117 -10.66 17.91 -9.21
CA PHE A 117 -11.90 17.16 -8.96
C PHE A 117 -11.67 15.65 -8.83
N SER A 118 -10.59 15.12 -9.41
CA SER A 118 -10.22 13.70 -9.29
C SER A 118 -10.01 13.24 -7.84
N THR A 119 -9.79 14.17 -6.90
CA THR A 119 -9.67 13.90 -5.46
C THR A 119 -10.93 13.26 -4.86
N VAL A 120 -12.10 13.38 -5.50
CA VAL A 120 -13.30 12.62 -5.10
C VAL A 120 -13.08 11.10 -5.13
N GLY A 121 -12.15 10.61 -5.94
CA GLY A 121 -11.74 9.20 -5.98
C GLY A 121 -10.67 8.81 -4.95
N LYS A 122 -10.17 9.75 -4.13
CA LYS A 122 -9.07 9.54 -3.17
C LYS A 122 -9.50 9.79 -1.71
N PRO A 123 -10.42 9.00 -1.13
CA PRO A 123 -10.96 9.28 0.21
C PRO A 123 -9.94 9.25 1.36
N SER A 124 -8.77 8.62 1.16
CA SER A 124 -7.64 8.74 2.09
C SER A 124 -7.15 10.18 2.26
N THR A 125 -7.32 11.06 1.27
CA THR A 125 -6.81 12.45 1.31
C THR A 125 -7.86 13.47 1.75
N TRP A 126 -9.11 13.05 1.95
CA TRP A 126 -10.21 13.99 2.27
C TRP A 126 -9.99 14.76 3.57
N GLY A 127 -9.36 14.15 4.57
CA GLY A 127 -9.08 14.81 5.84
C GLY A 127 -8.28 16.12 5.71
N PHE A 128 -7.44 16.26 4.67
CA PHE A 128 -6.62 17.47 4.48
C PHE A 128 -7.44 18.73 4.14
N PHE A 129 -8.69 18.59 3.66
CA PHE A 129 -9.51 19.72 3.25
C PHE A 129 -10.29 20.37 4.39
N PHE A 130 -10.54 19.64 5.48
CA PHE A 130 -11.39 20.10 6.57
C PHE A 130 -10.80 19.87 7.98
N LEU A 131 -9.65 19.20 8.10
CA LEU A 131 -8.96 18.99 9.37
C LEU A 131 -7.63 19.76 9.42
N PRO A 132 -7.17 20.17 10.61
CA PRO A 132 -5.78 20.59 10.82
C PRO A 132 -4.80 19.48 10.40
N ILE A 133 -3.59 19.85 9.97
CA ILE A 133 -2.61 18.91 9.40
C ILE A 133 -2.32 17.71 10.32
N LYS A 134 -2.25 17.92 11.64
CA LYS A 134 -2.10 16.85 12.64
C LYS A 134 -3.16 15.76 12.47
N ASN A 135 -4.42 16.16 12.44
CA ASN A 135 -5.57 15.26 12.34
C ASN A 135 -5.71 14.69 10.93
N ALA A 136 -5.43 15.49 9.89
CA ALA A 136 -5.43 15.04 8.50
C ALA A 136 -4.41 13.92 8.25
N LEU A 137 -3.21 14.00 8.83
CA LEU A 137 -2.21 12.94 8.76
C LEU A 137 -2.66 11.65 9.47
N SER A 138 -3.40 11.77 10.57
CA SER A 138 -3.99 10.61 11.25
C SER A 138 -5.14 10.00 10.43
N TRP A 139 -5.96 10.81 9.77
CA TRP A 139 -6.95 10.34 8.79
C TRP A 139 -6.26 9.57 7.66
N TYR A 140 -5.22 10.17 7.07
CA TYR A 140 -4.45 9.60 5.97
C TYR A 140 -3.87 8.23 6.31
N TRP A 141 -3.40 8.06 7.55
CA TRP A 141 -2.86 6.81 8.06
C TRP A 141 -3.94 5.74 8.33
N TRP A 142 -5.01 6.10 9.07
CA TRP A 142 -5.97 5.10 9.56
C TRP A 142 -7.09 4.77 8.58
N PHE A 143 -7.44 5.67 7.65
CA PHE A 143 -8.55 5.48 6.73
C PHE A 143 -8.46 4.14 5.97
N PRO A 144 -7.31 3.76 5.35
CA PRO A 144 -7.18 2.48 4.66
C PRO A 144 -7.56 1.26 5.50
N LEU A 145 -7.14 1.22 6.76
CA LEU A 145 -7.36 0.08 7.65
C LEU A 145 -8.86 -0.08 7.96
N PHE A 146 -9.49 0.99 8.44
CA PHE A 146 -10.90 0.96 8.86
C PHE A 146 -11.86 0.85 7.68
N ALA A 147 -11.60 1.56 6.58
CA ALA A 147 -12.43 1.49 5.38
C ALA A 147 -12.45 0.07 4.81
N THR A 148 -11.29 -0.59 4.73
CA THR A 148 -11.18 -1.98 4.24
C THR A 148 -11.83 -2.96 5.19
N PHE A 149 -11.62 -2.81 6.50
CA PHE A 149 -12.27 -3.64 7.52
C PHE A 149 -13.79 -3.62 7.38
N LEU A 150 -14.39 -2.43 7.26
CA LEU A 150 -15.82 -2.27 7.11
C LEU A 150 -16.33 -2.76 5.75
N ALA A 151 -15.60 -2.49 4.67
CA ALA A 151 -15.97 -2.98 3.34
C ALA A 151 -15.98 -4.51 3.29
N LEU A 152 -14.97 -5.18 3.86
CA LEU A 152 -14.92 -6.63 3.95
C LEU A 152 -16.00 -7.19 4.87
N LEU A 153 -16.26 -6.58 6.03
CA LEU A 153 -17.33 -7.00 6.96
C LEU A 153 -18.66 -7.11 6.21
N TRP A 154 -19.07 -6.01 5.57
CA TRP A 154 -20.34 -5.92 4.87
C TRP A 154 -20.35 -6.78 3.60
N MET A 155 -19.23 -6.88 2.89
CA MET A 155 -19.10 -7.77 1.75
C MET A 155 -19.31 -9.23 2.15
N LEU A 156 -18.62 -9.70 3.19
CA LEU A 156 -18.74 -11.07 3.65
C LEU A 156 -20.16 -11.39 4.13
N LYS A 157 -20.78 -10.46 4.87
CA LYS A 157 -22.17 -10.61 5.33
C LYS A 157 -23.15 -10.69 4.16
N TYR A 158 -23.18 -9.70 3.27
CA TYR A 158 -24.21 -9.62 2.23
C TYR A 158 -23.95 -10.51 1.02
N CYS A 159 -22.69 -10.60 0.61
CA CYS A 159 -22.33 -11.34 -0.59
C CYS A 159 -22.31 -12.85 -0.35
N PHE A 160 -21.76 -13.25 0.79
CA PHE A 160 -21.53 -14.66 1.11
C PHE A 160 -22.49 -15.20 2.20
N SER A 161 -23.39 -14.36 2.72
CA SER A 161 -24.40 -14.73 3.73
C SER A 161 -23.74 -15.27 5.01
N VAL A 162 -22.68 -14.58 5.44
CA VAL A 162 -21.84 -14.95 6.58
C VAL A 162 -22.35 -14.23 7.82
N PRO A 163 -22.47 -14.91 8.98
CA PRO A 163 -22.84 -14.25 10.23
C PRO A 163 -21.89 -13.11 10.56
N ALA A 164 -22.42 -11.99 11.06
CA ALA A 164 -21.69 -10.76 11.30
C ALA A 164 -20.44 -10.96 12.18
N THR A 165 -20.52 -11.81 13.22
CA THR A 165 -19.36 -12.12 14.06
C THR A 165 -18.24 -12.79 13.26
N LEU A 166 -18.57 -13.74 12.39
CA LEU A 166 -17.59 -14.43 11.56
C LEU A 166 -17.04 -13.52 10.46
N ALA A 167 -17.89 -12.70 9.84
CA ALA A 167 -17.48 -11.67 8.89
C ALA A 167 -16.52 -10.66 9.53
N SER A 168 -16.78 -10.25 10.78
CA SER A 168 -15.92 -9.35 11.54
C SER A 168 -14.55 -9.97 11.78
N LEU A 169 -14.52 -11.21 12.27
CA LEU A 169 -13.29 -11.94 12.54
C LEU A 169 -12.47 -12.23 11.26
N ALA A 170 -13.13 -12.56 10.15
CA ALA A 170 -12.45 -12.75 8.87
C ALA A 170 -11.91 -11.44 8.28
N SER A 171 -12.63 -10.34 8.49
CA SER A 171 -12.16 -9.00 8.09
C SER A 171 -10.96 -8.57 8.94
N LEU A 172 -11.00 -8.81 10.26
CA LEU A 172 -9.86 -8.63 11.17
C LEU A 172 -8.67 -9.50 10.75
N PHE A 173 -8.89 -10.77 10.42
CA PHE A 173 -7.85 -11.68 9.95
C PHE A 173 -7.09 -11.10 8.75
N PHE A 174 -7.79 -10.47 7.81
CA PHE A 174 -7.15 -9.81 6.67
C PHE A 174 -6.41 -8.53 7.07
N VAL A 175 -7.08 -7.57 7.72
CA VAL A 175 -6.50 -6.24 7.97
C VAL A 175 -5.45 -6.20 9.08
N THR A 176 -5.41 -7.21 9.95
CA THR A 176 -4.37 -7.34 10.98
C THR A 176 -3.12 -8.06 10.48
N SER A 177 -3.11 -8.59 9.25
CA SER A 177 -1.99 -9.38 8.77
C SER A 177 -0.67 -8.56 8.75
N PRO A 178 0.48 -9.22 8.99
CA PRO A 178 1.78 -8.56 8.93
C PRO A 178 2.02 -7.80 7.62
N TYR A 179 1.64 -8.39 6.48
CA TYR A 179 1.74 -7.74 5.16
C TYR A 179 1.03 -6.37 5.12
N ILE A 180 -0.20 -6.28 5.63
CA ILE A 180 -0.99 -5.04 5.62
C ILE A 180 -0.32 -3.95 6.46
N TRP A 181 0.18 -4.31 7.64
CA TRP A 181 0.84 -3.38 8.56
C TRP A 181 2.23 -2.94 8.09
N ALA A 182 2.97 -3.84 7.44
CA ALA A 182 4.32 -3.58 6.97
C ALA A 182 4.38 -2.68 5.72
N TRP A 183 3.28 -2.61 4.97
CA TRP A 183 3.10 -1.77 3.78
C TRP A 183 2.23 -0.53 4.04
N SER A 184 2.26 0.01 5.27
CA SER A 184 1.56 1.25 5.65
C SER A 184 0.07 1.28 5.27
N PHE A 185 -0.59 0.12 5.33
CA PHE A 185 -1.99 -0.09 4.98
C PHE A 185 -2.38 0.19 3.52
N TRP A 186 -1.45 0.51 2.62
CA TRP A 186 -1.74 0.70 1.20
C TRP A 186 -2.35 -0.53 0.51
N PRO A 187 -1.95 -1.78 0.82
CA PRO A 187 -2.61 -2.94 0.23
C PRO A 187 -4.06 -3.09 0.73
N ALA A 188 -4.37 -2.62 1.94
CA ALA A 188 -5.74 -2.57 2.43
C ALA A 188 -6.54 -1.57 1.59
N TYR A 189 -6.02 -0.35 1.40
CA TYR A 189 -6.65 0.67 0.53
C TYR A 189 -6.94 0.16 -0.89
N ALA A 190 -6.02 -0.60 -1.48
CA ALA A 190 -6.26 -1.23 -2.79
C ALA A 190 -7.40 -2.25 -2.75
N CYS A 191 -7.55 -3.01 -1.66
CA CYS A 191 -8.61 -4.00 -1.45
C CYS A 191 -9.98 -3.37 -1.11
N PHE A 192 -9.98 -2.18 -0.47
CA PHE A 192 -11.19 -1.45 -0.09
C PHE A 192 -12.12 -1.22 -1.28
N PHE A 193 -11.61 -0.70 -2.39
CA PHE A 193 -12.42 -0.37 -3.56
C PHE A 193 -13.16 -1.56 -4.19
N PRO A 194 -12.50 -2.69 -4.53
CA PRO A 194 -13.20 -3.84 -5.09
C PRO A 194 -14.13 -4.51 -4.05
N ALA A 195 -13.80 -4.50 -2.75
CA ALA A 195 -14.69 -4.99 -1.71
C ALA A 195 -16.00 -4.16 -1.61
N LEU A 196 -15.88 -2.83 -1.61
CA LEU A 196 -17.03 -1.94 -1.61
C LEU A 196 -17.82 -2.02 -2.93
N SER A 197 -17.13 -2.13 -4.07
CA SER A 197 -17.76 -2.33 -5.38
C SER A 197 -18.63 -3.58 -5.39
N PHE A 198 -18.16 -4.67 -4.77
CA PHE A 198 -18.90 -5.91 -4.67
C PHE A 198 -20.19 -5.77 -3.85
N CYS A 199 -20.12 -5.03 -2.73
CA CYS A 199 -21.30 -4.68 -1.93
C CYS A 199 -22.32 -3.88 -2.74
N LEU A 200 -21.86 -2.86 -3.48
CA LEU A 200 -22.70 -1.98 -4.29
C LEU A 200 -23.34 -2.75 -5.45
N MET A 201 -22.61 -3.63 -6.13
CA MET A 201 -23.15 -4.48 -7.19
C MET A 201 -24.27 -5.39 -6.69
N ILE A 202 -24.11 -6.01 -5.52
CA ILE A 202 -25.20 -6.83 -4.95
C ILE A 202 -26.38 -5.96 -4.54
N SER A 203 -26.13 -4.80 -3.92
CA SER A 203 -27.21 -3.86 -3.58
C SER A 203 -27.96 -3.34 -4.82
N LEU A 204 -27.29 -3.25 -5.97
CA LEU A 204 -27.89 -2.95 -7.27
C LEU A 204 -28.65 -4.13 -7.86
N ALA A 205 -28.31 -5.38 -7.51
CA ALA A 205 -29.06 -6.56 -7.92
C ALA A 205 -30.42 -6.68 -7.18
N ASN A 206 -30.60 -6.00 -6.05
CA ASN A 206 -31.84 -6.06 -5.27
C ASN A 206 -33.01 -5.33 -5.98
N LYS A 207 -34.19 -5.97 -5.99
CA LYS A 207 -35.40 -5.51 -6.68
C LYS A 207 -36.02 -4.24 -6.08
N ALA A 208 -35.85 -4.02 -4.76
CA ALA A 208 -36.56 -2.98 -4.00
C ALA A 208 -35.91 -1.57 -4.02
N SER A 209 -35.15 -1.21 -5.06
CA SER A 209 -34.49 0.10 -5.12
C SER A 209 -35.29 1.11 -5.93
N ASN A 210 -35.59 2.27 -5.35
CA ASN A 210 -36.13 3.40 -6.11
C ASN A 210 -35.04 4.01 -7.03
N LEU A 211 -35.47 4.83 -7.99
CA LEU A 211 -34.56 5.40 -9.00
C LEU A 211 -33.45 6.27 -8.36
N PRO A 212 -33.72 7.22 -7.44
CA PRO A 212 -32.67 8.00 -6.79
C PRO A 212 -31.62 7.14 -6.08
N ALA A 213 -32.05 6.14 -5.31
CA ALA A 213 -31.13 5.23 -4.64
C ALA A 213 -30.31 4.39 -5.63
N THR A 214 -30.90 4.02 -6.77
CA THR A 214 -30.19 3.31 -7.85
C THR A 214 -29.12 4.20 -8.48
N LEU A 215 -29.47 5.45 -8.82
CA LEU A 215 -28.52 6.41 -9.39
C LEU A 215 -27.37 6.73 -8.43
N LEU A 216 -27.66 6.89 -7.14
CA LEU A 216 -26.62 7.08 -6.12
C LEU A 216 -25.67 5.88 -6.06
N LYS A 217 -26.20 4.65 -6.06
CA LYS A 217 -25.37 3.44 -6.08
C LYS A 217 -24.52 3.33 -7.34
N ILE A 218 -25.06 3.69 -8.51
CA ILE A 218 -24.32 3.76 -9.78
C ILE A 218 -23.16 4.76 -9.67
N PHE A 219 -23.44 5.95 -9.15
CA PHE A 219 -22.42 6.97 -8.94
C PHE A 219 -21.34 6.50 -7.97
N CYS A 220 -21.72 5.97 -6.81
CA CYS A 220 -20.77 5.42 -5.83
C CYS A 220 -19.95 4.25 -6.40
N LEU A 221 -20.55 3.38 -7.21
CA LEU A 221 -19.83 2.28 -7.85
C LEU A 221 -18.83 2.81 -8.89
N GLY A 222 -19.22 3.82 -9.67
CA GLY A 222 -18.32 4.54 -10.58
C GLY A 222 -17.16 5.19 -9.83
N LEU A 223 -17.41 5.82 -8.68
CA LEU A 223 -16.36 6.34 -7.80
C LEU A 223 -15.44 5.23 -7.28
N CYS A 224 -15.96 4.03 -6.96
CA CYS A 224 -15.11 2.92 -6.55
C CYS A 224 -14.21 2.41 -7.69
N PHE A 225 -14.73 2.29 -8.91
CA PHE A 225 -13.91 1.91 -10.08
C PHE A 225 -12.83 2.96 -10.35
N PHE A 226 -13.19 4.23 -10.31
CA PHE A 226 -12.25 5.32 -10.51
C PHE A 226 -11.22 5.42 -9.39
N GLY A 227 -11.63 5.29 -8.12
CA GLY A 227 -10.72 5.28 -6.98
C GLY A 227 -9.77 4.08 -6.99
N PHE A 228 -10.25 2.90 -7.38
CA PHE A 228 -9.38 1.73 -7.60
C PHE A 228 -8.34 2.00 -8.68
N PHE A 229 -8.72 2.65 -9.79
CA PHE A 229 -7.79 3.09 -10.83
C PHE A 229 -6.74 4.07 -10.27
N LEU A 230 -7.16 5.04 -9.45
CA LEU A 230 -6.30 6.07 -8.86
C LEU A 230 -5.34 5.56 -7.76
N VAL A 231 -5.40 4.28 -7.38
CA VAL A 231 -4.32 3.65 -6.60
C VAL A 231 -3.00 3.69 -7.37
N LEU A 232 -3.05 3.68 -8.72
CA LEU A 232 -1.88 3.79 -9.62
C LEU A 232 -0.75 2.82 -9.26
N TYR A 233 -1.11 1.61 -8.83
CA TYR A 233 -0.17 0.55 -8.50
C TYR A 233 -0.58 -0.76 -9.18
N PRO A 234 -0.21 -0.94 -10.46
CA PRO A 234 -0.64 -2.08 -11.28
C PRO A 234 -0.41 -3.46 -10.63
N PRO A 235 0.69 -3.74 -9.89
CA PRO A 235 0.89 -5.04 -9.27
C PRO A 235 -0.28 -5.52 -8.40
N TRP A 236 -0.80 -4.65 -7.54
CA TRP A 236 -1.96 -4.97 -6.71
C TRP A 236 -3.27 -4.87 -7.49
N GLN A 237 -3.41 -3.89 -8.38
CA GLN A 237 -4.66 -3.73 -9.15
C GLN A 237 -4.96 -4.95 -10.03
N ILE A 238 -3.95 -5.45 -10.76
CA ILE A 238 -4.08 -6.59 -11.67
C ILE A 238 -4.44 -7.86 -10.87
N THR A 239 -3.67 -8.15 -9.82
CA THR A 239 -3.87 -9.36 -9.02
C THR A 239 -5.18 -9.33 -8.24
N LEU A 240 -5.60 -8.19 -7.70
CA LEU A 240 -6.90 -8.06 -7.02
C LEU A 240 -8.06 -8.18 -8.00
N THR A 241 -7.95 -7.60 -9.20
CA THR A 241 -9.01 -7.70 -10.23
C THR A 241 -9.35 -9.16 -10.53
N PHE A 242 -8.34 -9.97 -10.85
CA PHE A 242 -8.56 -11.41 -11.08
C PHE A 242 -9.14 -12.12 -9.86
N SER A 243 -8.66 -11.77 -8.66
CA SER A 243 -9.13 -12.39 -7.41
C SER A 243 -10.62 -12.12 -7.17
N PHE A 244 -11.03 -10.86 -7.27
CA PHE A 244 -12.42 -10.45 -7.10
C PHE A 244 -13.32 -10.98 -8.22
N LEU A 245 -12.84 -11.08 -9.46
CA LEU A 245 -13.60 -11.73 -10.53
C LEU A 245 -13.80 -13.23 -10.27
N ALA A 246 -12.75 -13.92 -9.80
CA ALA A 246 -12.78 -15.36 -9.60
C ALA A 246 -13.87 -15.79 -8.60
N PHE A 247 -13.91 -15.22 -7.40
CA PHE A 247 -14.99 -15.53 -6.45
C PHE A 247 -16.26 -14.71 -6.69
N GLY A 248 -16.13 -13.53 -7.29
CA GLY A 248 -17.21 -12.56 -7.38
C GLY A 248 -18.23 -12.89 -8.46
N VAL A 249 -17.77 -13.32 -9.64
CA VAL A 249 -18.66 -13.65 -10.77
C VAL A 249 -19.65 -14.77 -10.40
N PRO A 250 -19.22 -15.95 -9.87
CA PRO A 250 -20.17 -16.99 -9.48
C PRO A 250 -21.15 -16.54 -8.40
N THR A 251 -20.68 -15.72 -7.46
CA THR A 251 -21.49 -15.18 -6.36
C THR A 251 -22.55 -14.19 -6.86
N LEU A 252 -22.17 -13.24 -7.74
CA LEU A 252 -23.09 -12.29 -8.37
C LEU A 252 -24.16 -12.99 -9.21
N ILE A 253 -23.75 -13.95 -10.05
CA ILE A 253 -24.69 -14.72 -10.87
C ILE A 253 -25.71 -15.45 -9.97
N GLY A 254 -25.23 -16.05 -8.88
CA GLY A 254 -26.10 -16.70 -7.89
C GLY A 254 -27.12 -15.74 -7.27
N LYS A 255 -26.66 -14.56 -6.85
CA LYS A 255 -27.50 -13.54 -6.20
C LYS A 255 -28.50 -12.89 -7.16
N ILE A 256 -28.08 -12.51 -8.36
CA ILE A 256 -28.98 -11.91 -9.38
C ILE A 256 -30.12 -12.88 -9.72
N ARG A 257 -29.80 -14.17 -9.89
CA ARG A 257 -30.81 -15.21 -10.14
C ARG A 257 -31.80 -15.38 -9.00
N HIS A 258 -31.34 -15.18 -7.75
CA HIS A 258 -32.19 -15.28 -6.56
C HIS A 258 -33.09 -14.05 -6.39
N GLU A 259 -32.55 -12.84 -6.55
CA GLU A 259 -33.27 -11.57 -6.34
C GLU A 259 -34.27 -11.25 -7.46
N GLY A 260 -34.18 -11.92 -8.62
CA GLY A 260 -35.17 -11.80 -9.70
C GLY A 260 -35.23 -10.44 -10.39
N LYS A 261 -34.19 -9.61 -10.26
CA LYS A 261 -34.08 -8.34 -10.99
C LYS A 261 -33.76 -8.60 -12.46
N SER A 262 -34.32 -7.78 -13.36
CA SER A 262 -34.02 -7.86 -14.79
C SER A 262 -32.53 -7.71 -15.04
N SER A 263 -31.93 -8.69 -15.73
CA SER A 263 -30.52 -8.65 -16.13
C SER A 263 -30.19 -7.38 -16.90
N ALA A 264 -31.12 -6.85 -17.70
CA ALA A 264 -30.93 -5.60 -18.45
C ALA A 264 -30.75 -4.38 -17.53
N VAL A 265 -31.52 -4.27 -16.45
CA VAL A 265 -31.40 -3.15 -15.49
C VAL A 265 -30.09 -3.24 -14.72
N PHE A 266 -29.71 -4.45 -14.31
CA PHE A 266 -28.42 -4.67 -13.65
C PHE A 266 -27.25 -4.31 -14.58
N ILE A 267 -27.24 -4.83 -15.81
CA ILE A 267 -26.22 -4.52 -16.82
C ILE A 267 -26.18 -3.02 -17.11
N GLY A 268 -27.34 -2.37 -17.29
CA GLY A 268 -27.42 -0.92 -17.49
C GLY A 268 -26.85 -0.13 -16.31
N SER A 269 -27.04 -0.59 -15.07
CA SER A 269 -26.46 0.03 -13.87
C SER A 269 -24.93 -0.12 -13.84
N ILE A 270 -24.40 -1.28 -14.24
CA ILE A 270 -22.96 -1.51 -14.36
C ILE A 270 -22.36 -0.63 -15.45
N LEU A 271 -22.98 -0.57 -16.64
CA LEU A 271 -22.54 0.30 -17.73
C LEU A 271 -22.59 1.78 -17.33
N GLY A 272 -23.64 2.22 -16.63
CA GLY A 272 -23.71 3.57 -16.07
C GLY A 272 -22.59 3.86 -15.08
N SER A 273 -22.17 2.87 -14.29
CA SER A 273 -21.06 3.03 -13.34
C SER A 273 -19.72 3.15 -14.06
N PHE A 274 -19.51 2.38 -15.13
CA PHE A 274 -18.36 2.54 -16.02
C PHE A 274 -18.36 3.88 -16.75
N LEU A 275 -19.53 4.41 -17.14
CA LEU A 275 -19.64 5.74 -17.72
C LEU A 275 -19.20 6.81 -16.72
N VAL A 276 -19.69 6.77 -15.47
CA VAL A 276 -19.24 7.69 -14.41
C VAL A 276 -17.73 7.60 -14.21
N ALA A 277 -17.19 6.39 -14.08
CA ALA A 277 -15.74 6.19 -13.92
C ALA A 277 -14.94 6.70 -15.14
N GLY A 278 -15.45 6.48 -16.35
CA GLY A 278 -14.85 6.93 -17.60
C GLY A 278 -14.83 8.44 -17.73
N LEU A 279 -15.90 9.13 -17.35
CA LEU A 279 -15.95 10.60 -17.33
C LEU A 279 -14.94 11.17 -16.32
N LEU A 280 -14.87 10.60 -15.12
CA LEU A 280 -13.89 11.01 -14.10
C LEU A 280 -12.45 10.73 -14.55
N PHE A 281 -12.22 9.60 -15.23
CA PHE A 281 -10.94 9.29 -15.86
C PHE A 281 -10.56 10.32 -16.91
N LEU A 282 -11.47 10.71 -17.81
CA LEU A 282 -11.18 11.71 -18.84
C LEU A 282 -10.83 13.08 -18.23
N MET A 283 -11.52 13.48 -17.15
CA MET A 283 -11.18 14.69 -16.40
C MET A 283 -9.77 14.60 -15.82
N TRP A 284 -9.45 13.52 -15.11
CA TRP A 284 -8.11 13.29 -14.55
C TRP A 284 -7.03 13.22 -15.66
N TRP A 285 -7.33 12.59 -16.78
CA TRP A 285 -6.41 12.47 -17.92
C TRP A 285 -6.09 13.83 -18.54
N GLY A 286 -7.07 14.74 -18.61
CA GLY A 286 -6.85 16.11 -19.06
C GLY A 286 -5.79 16.85 -18.23
N GLU A 287 -5.72 16.57 -16.93
CA GLU A 287 -4.79 17.22 -16.00
C GLU A 287 -3.48 16.44 -15.82
N ALA A 288 -3.51 15.11 -15.89
CA ALA A 288 -2.39 14.22 -15.56
C ALA A 288 -1.70 13.61 -16.79
N GLY A 289 -2.33 13.63 -17.97
CA GLY A 289 -1.90 12.86 -19.14
C GLY A 289 -0.46 13.16 -19.59
N ALA A 290 -0.02 14.42 -19.52
CA ALA A 290 1.36 14.79 -19.83
C ALA A 290 2.38 14.14 -18.86
N ALA A 291 2.05 14.08 -17.57
CA ALA A 291 2.88 13.42 -16.57
C ALA A 291 2.84 11.89 -16.70
N VAL A 292 1.67 11.32 -17.02
CA VAL A 292 1.54 9.88 -17.33
C VAL A 292 2.43 9.52 -18.52
N ASN A 293 2.41 10.32 -19.59
CA ASN A 293 3.27 10.11 -20.76
C ASN A 293 4.76 10.27 -20.42
N ALA A 294 5.12 11.18 -19.51
CA ALA A 294 6.50 11.31 -19.04
C ALA A 294 6.94 10.05 -18.28
N ILE A 295 6.07 9.50 -17.41
CA ILE A 295 6.33 8.26 -16.67
C ILE A 295 6.40 7.06 -17.62
N SER A 296 5.46 6.91 -18.54
CA SER A 296 5.41 5.73 -19.43
C SER A 296 6.60 5.63 -20.38
N ASN A 297 7.24 6.77 -20.70
CA ASN A 297 8.45 6.83 -21.53
C ASN A 297 9.76 6.77 -20.73
N THR A 298 9.70 6.60 -19.41
CA THR A 298 10.90 6.33 -18.61
C THR A 298 11.37 4.89 -18.80
N ILE A 299 12.68 4.67 -18.70
CA ILE A 299 13.26 3.32 -18.65
C ILE A 299 12.72 2.56 -17.44
N TYR A 300 12.63 3.26 -16.30
CA TYR A 300 12.04 2.72 -15.08
C TYR A 300 11.11 3.74 -14.40
N PRO A 301 9.86 3.38 -14.07
CA PRO A 301 9.22 2.09 -14.27
C PRO A 301 8.50 1.92 -15.63
N GLY A 302 8.51 2.93 -16.51
CA GLY A 302 7.64 2.99 -17.71
C GLY A 302 7.81 1.84 -18.71
N GLN A 303 9.03 1.66 -19.20
CA GLN A 303 9.41 0.69 -20.24
C GLN A 303 9.89 -0.65 -19.66
N ARG A 304 9.64 -0.91 -18.38
CA ARG A 304 10.05 -2.15 -17.73
C ARG A 304 9.52 -3.38 -18.48
N ASP A 305 10.42 -4.31 -18.79
CA ASP A 305 10.07 -5.58 -19.43
C ASP A 305 9.07 -6.41 -18.63
N SER A 306 8.31 -7.23 -19.36
CA SER A 306 7.35 -8.15 -18.76
C SER A 306 8.08 -9.25 -18.00
N VAL A 307 7.82 -9.40 -16.69
CA VAL A 307 8.34 -10.52 -15.90
C VAL A 307 7.51 -11.77 -16.14
N VAL A 308 8.15 -12.86 -16.57
CA VAL A 308 7.46 -14.15 -16.76
C VAL A 308 7.10 -14.85 -15.44
N GLY A 309 7.58 -14.34 -14.31
CA GLY A 309 7.43 -14.96 -12.99
C GLY A 309 8.59 -15.91 -12.67
N GLY A 310 8.36 -16.84 -11.74
CA GLY A 310 9.36 -17.79 -11.26
C GLY A 310 10.32 -17.21 -10.22
N GLY A 311 11.28 -18.04 -9.79
CA GLY A 311 12.37 -17.63 -8.89
C GLY A 311 12.00 -17.55 -7.40
N VAL A 312 10.77 -17.91 -7.02
CA VAL A 312 10.36 -18.04 -5.61
C VAL A 312 10.43 -19.51 -5.20
N SER A 313 11.14 -19.84 -4.12
CA SER A 313 11.14 -21.22 -3.61
C SER A 313 9.79 -21.58 -2.97
N ALA A 314 9.45 -22.87 -2.92
CA ALA A 314 8.23 -23.33 -2.25
C ALA A 314 8.23 -22.96 -0.75
N SER A 315 9.39 -23.05 -0.08
CA SER A 315 9.58 -22.62 1.32
C SER A 315 9.23 -21.14 1.49
N GLN A 316 9.75 -20.27 0.62
CA GLN A 316 9.47 -18.84 0.64
C GLN A 316 8.01 -18.53 0.30
N LEU A 317 7.40 -19.20 -0.68
CA LEU A 317 6.03 -18.92 -1.10
C LEU A 317 5.00 -19.28 -0.02
N PHE A 318 5.10 -20.47 0.56
CA PHE A 318 4.07 -21.00 1.45
C PHE A 318 4.29 -20.66 2.92
N PHE A 319 5.53 -20.39 3.35
CA PHE A 319 5.87 -20.35 4.77
C PHE A 319 6.49 -19.04 5.28
N LYS A 320 6.84 -18.08 4.41
CA LYS A 320 7.40 -16.79 4.85
C LYS A 320 6.52 -16.06 5.87
N GLY A 321 5.19 -16.13 5.73
CA GLY A 321 4.26 -15.46 6.64
C GLY A 321 4.25 -16.01 8.06
N TYR A 322 4.73 -17.25 8.27
CA TYR A 322 4.90 -17.79 9.62
C TYR A 322 6.10 -17.14 10.33
N ALA A 323 7.10 -16.66 9.58
CA ALA A 323 8.24 -15.92 10.14
C ALA A 323 7.91 -14.45 10.44
N GLY A 324 6.66 -13.99 10.27
CA GLY A 324 6.23 -12.60 10.42
C GLY A 324 6.78 -11.86 11.65
N PRO A 325 6.62 -12.38 12.89
CA PRO A 325 7.21 -11.77 14.08
C PRO A 325 8.72 -11.55 13.97
N LEU A 326 9.46 -12.47 13.37
CA LEU A 326 10.91 -12.33 13.18
C LEU A 326 11.23 -11.31 12.10
N SER A 327 10.59 -11.44 10.93
CA SER A 327 10.84 -10.56 9.79
C SER A 327 10.56 -9.09 10.10
N LEU A 328 9.66 -8.82 11.05
CA LEU A 328 9.31 -7.48 11.51
C LEU A 328 10.09 -7.00 12.75
N SER A 329 10.66 -7.89 13.55
CA SER A 329 11.37 -7.51 14.80
C SER A 329 12.90 -7.59 14.72
N SER A 330 13.44 -8.40 13.81
CA SER A 330 14.88 -8.61 13.63
C SER A 330 15.42 -7.75 12.48
N ASN A 331 16.71 -7.43 12.56
CA ASN A 331 17.46 -6.91 11.41
C ASN A 331 17.58 -8.02 10.36
N VAL A 332 16.60 -8.13 9.48
CA VAL A 332 16.65 -9.03 8.33
C VAL A 332 17.87 -8.63 7.48
N PRO A 333 18.63 -9.57 6.90
CA PRO A 333 19.86 -9.23 6.18
C PRO A 333 19.68 -8.16 5.11
N ALA A 334 20.72 -7.36 4.93
CA ALA A 334 20.76 -6.27 3.97
C ALA A 334 20.31 -6.75 2.58
N GLY A 335 19.37 -6.01 1.97
CA GLY A 335 18.77 -6.35 0.68
C GLY A 335 17.47 -7.17 0.76
N THR A 336 17.08 -7.66 1.94
CA THR A 336 15.77 -8.31 2.12
C THR A 336 14.72 -7.28 2.56
N ASN A 337 13.59 -7.24 1.87
CA ASN A 337 12.47 -6.39 2.25
C ASN A 337 11.65 -7.08 3.36
N SER A 338 11.75 -6.59 4.60
CA SER A 338 10.98 -7.07 5.76
C SER A 338 9.47 -7.06 5.52
N SER A 339 8.96 -6.07 4.79
CA SER A 339 7.54 -5.96 4.47
C SER A 339 7.08 -7.08 3.53
N GLU A 340 7.94 -7.55 2.62
CA GLU A 340 7.66 -8.71 1.77
C GLU A 340 7.79 -10.03 2.52
N ALA A 341 8.80 -10.13 3.39
CA ALA A 341 9.05 -11.34 4.17
C ALA A 341 7.93 -11.63 5.18
N SER A 342 7.34 -10.59 5.77
CA SER A 342 6.33 -10.75 6.83
C SER A 342 5.00 -11.38 6.37
N SER A 343 4.57 -11.08 5.14
CA SER A 343 3.47 -11.70 4.38
C SER A 343 2.19 -12.08 5.16
N PHE A 344 1.37 -12.97 4.57
CA PHE A 344 0.21 -13.60 5.20
C PHE A 344 0.56 -15.04 5.61
N ILE A 345 -0.06 -15.52 6.68
CA ILE A 345 0.03 -16.93 7.07
C ILE A 345 -0.81 -17.76 6.10
N PHE A 346 -0.16 -18.51 5.21
CA PHE A 346 -0.86 -19.32 4.23
C PHE A 346 -1.22 -20.72 4.77
N LEU A 347 -2.43 -21.17 4.46
CA LEU A 347 -3.09 -22.40 4.90
C LEU A 347 -3.82 -23.10 3.75
N PHE A 348 -3.43 -22.82 2.50
CA PHE A 348 -4.08 -23.33 1.29
C PHE A 348 -4.21 -24.86 1.27
N LEU A 349 -3.17 -25.60 1.67
CA LEU A 349 -3.21 -27.06 1.65
C LEU A 349 -4.27 -27.61 2.65
N PRO A 350 -4.27 -27.25 3.95
CA PRO A 350 -5.36 -27.59 4.86
C PRO A 350 -6.76 -27.20 4.35
N ILE A 351 -6.89 -26.03 3.71
CA ILE A 351 -8.16 -25.54 3.14
C ILE A 351 -8.65 -26.45 2.01
N PHE A 352 -7.78 -26.78 1.04
CA PHE A 352 -8.15 -27.63 -0.09
C PHE A 352 -8.50 -29.05 0.34
N ILE A 353 -7.73 -29.60 1.28
CA ILE A 353 -8.02 -30.92 1.87
C ILE A 353 -9.38 -30.91 2.55
N ALA A 354 -9.66 -29.91 3.39
CA ALA A 354 -10.94 -29.82 4.10
C ALA A 354 -12.13 -29.65 3.14
N ALA A 355 -11.95 -28.91 2.04
CA ALA A 355 -12.95 -28.77 0.99
C ALA A 355 -13.18 -30.08 0.23
N PHE A 356 -12.10 -30.80 -0.12
CA PHE A 356 -12.17 -32.09 -0.81
C PHE A 356 -12.89 -33.15 0.04
N LEU A 357 -12.48 -33.30 1.31
CA LEU A 357 -13.09 -34.26 2.24
C LEU A 357 -14.54 -33.92 2.59
N GLY A 358 -14.88 -32.64 2.68
CA GLY A 358 -16.25 -32.18 2.93
C GLY A 358 -17.17 -32.25 1.71
N GLY A 359 -16.59 -32.27 0.50
CA GLY A 359 -17.30 -32.24 -0.77
C GLY A 359 -18.28 -31.06 -0.91
N ARG A 360 -19.24 -31.21 -1.82
CA ARG A 360 -20.25 -30.17 -2.11
C ARG A 360 -21.10 -29.77 -0.89
N LYS A 361 -21.30 -30.70 0.06
CA LYS A 361 -22.14 -30.53 1.25
C LYS A 361 -21.62 -29.45 2.20
N ARG A 362 -20.31 -29.16 2.16
CA ARG A 362 -19.68 -28.14 3.03
C ARG A 362 -20.06 -26.70 2.68
N PHE A 363 -20.55 -26.45 1.46
CA PHE A 363 -20.89 -25.10 1.00
C PHE A 363 -22.39 -24.83 1.10
N SER A 364 -22.75 -23.63 1.55
CA SER A 364 -24.15 -23.23 1.74
C SER A 364 -24.95 -23.10 0.44
N SER A 365 -24.31 -22.80 -0.70
CA SER A 365 -24.99 -22.61 -1.98
C SER A 365 -24.17 -23.12 -3.18
N LYS A 366 -24.81 -23.26 -4.36
CA LYS A 366 -24.09 -23.63 -5.61
C LYS A 366 -23.12 -22.53 -6.01
N ALA A 367 -23.53 -21.28 -5.88
CA ALA A 367 -22.69 -20.12 -6.12
C ALA A 367 -21.43 -20.13 -5.24
N ASN A 368 -21.57 -20.41 -3.94
CA ASN A 368 -20.45 -20.49 -3.00
C ASN A 368 -19.48 -21.63 -3.33
N PHE A 369 -19.99 -22.78 -3.80
CA PHE A 369 -19.14 -23.87 -4.27
C PHE A 369 -18.32 -23.46 -5.51
N PHE A 370 -18.95 -22.85 -6.51
CA PHE A 370 -18.24 -22.40 -7.70
C PHE A 370 -17.25 -21.28 -7.38
N ALA A 371 -17.62 -20.31 -6.53
CA ALA A 371 -16.75 -19.24 -6.06
C ALA A 371 -15.51 -19.78 -5.34
N PHE A 372 -15.66 -20.84 -4.55
CA PHE A 372 -14.53 -21.48 -3.88
C PHE A 372 -13.55 -22.10 -4.88
N TRP A 373 -14.05 -22.92 -5.81
CA TRP A 373 -13.17 -23.63 -6.74
C TRP A 373 -12.56 -22.71 -7.81
N SER A 374 -13.27 -21.67 -8.25
CA SER A 374 -12.70 -20.67 -9.17
C SER A 374 -11.59 -19.85 -8.49
N ALA A 375 -11.79 -19.43 -7.25
CA ALA A 375 -10.76 -18.74 -6.47
C ALA A 375 -9.58 -19.67 -6.14
N GLY A 376 -9.85 -20.94 -5.85
CA GLY A 376 -8.84 -21.98 -5.66
C GLY A 376 -7.99 -22.21 -6.92
N LEU A 377 -8.63 -22.29 -8.09
CA LEU A 377 -7.93 -22.40 -9.37
C LEU A 377 -7.04 -21.18 -9.63
N LEU A 378 -7.53 -19.97 -9.35
CA LEU A 378 -6.71 -18.76 -9.48
C LEU A 378 -5.50 -18.80 -8.53
N ALA A 379 -5.66 -19.25 -7.29
CA ALA A 379 -4.54 -19.43 -6.38
C ALA A 379 -3.50 -20.41 -6.94
N CYS A 380 -3.93 -21.52 -7.56
CA CYS A 380 -3.02 -22.44 -8.24
C CYS A 380 -2.28 -21.78 -9.41
N ILE A 381 -2.95 -20.94 -10.22
CA ILE A 381 -2.30 -20.18 -11.30
C ILE A 381 -1.24 -19.24 -10.72
N TYR A 382 -1.53 -18.57 -9.60
CA TYR A 382 -0.56 -17.74 -8.90
C TYR A 382 0.62 -18.53 -8.34
N PHE A 383 0.39 -19.75 -7.83
CA PHE A 383 1.50 -20.63 -7.40
C PHE A 383 2.38 -21.01 -8.59
N VAL A 384 1.79 -21.38 -9.73
CA VAL A 384 2.56 -21.68 -10.94
C VAL A 384 3.36 -20.46 -11.39
N PHE A 385 2.73 -19.28 -11.43
CA PHE A 385 3.40 -18.02 -11.76
C PHE A 385 4.57 -17.70 -10.83
N CYS A 386 4.45 -17.93 -9.51
CA CYS A 386 5.51 -17.64 -8.56
C CYS A 386 6.65 -18.68 -8.58
N LEU A 387 6.33 -19.98 -8.70
CA LEU A 387 7.29 -21.08 -8.63
C LEU A 387 8.03 -21.28 -9.95
N PHE A 388 7.28 -21.32 -11.06
CA PHE A 388 7.77 -21.76 -12.36
C PHE A 388 7.72 -20.67 -13.43
N GLY A 389 6.92 -19.63 -13.21
CA GLY A 389 6.59 -18.63 -14.24
C GLY A 389 5.50 -19.11 -15.18
N LEU A 390 5.13 -18.25 -16.13
CA LEU A 390 4.13 -18.48 -17.15
C LEU A 390 4.69 -18.09 -18.53
N PRO A 391 4.16 -18.67 -19.63
CA PRO A 391 4.58 -18.28 -20.98
C PRO A 391 4.42 -16.78 -21.24
N GLU A 392 5.34 -16.20 -22.02
CA GLU A 392 5.42 -14.76 -22.26
C GLU A 392 4.12 -14.16 -22.81
N TRP A 393 3.50 -14.83 -23.78
CA TRP A 393 2.22 -14.39 -24.36
C TRP A 393 1.11 -14.31 -23.30
N LEU A 394 1.11 -15.23 -22.33
CA LEU A 394 0.10 -15.29 -21.29
C LEU A 394 0.30 -14.17 -20.27
N VAL A 395 1.54 -13.91 -19.83
CA VAL A 395 1.82 -12.81 -18.89
C VAL A 395 1.60 -11.43 -19.52
N LYS A 396 1.75 -11.31 -20.85
CA LYS A 396 1.42 -10.08 -21.60
C LYS A 396 -0.09 -9.86 -21.69
N ILE A 397 -0.87 -10.86 -22.11
CA ILE A 397 -2.35 -10.73 -22.22
C ILE A 397 -3.00 -10.51 -20.86
N THR A 398 -2.55 -11.24 -19.84
CA THR A 398 -3.08 -11.11 -18.47
C THR A 398 -2.52 -9.92 -17.71
N LEU A 399 -1.53 -9.21 -18.27
CA LEU A 399 -0.73 -8.18 -17.62
C LEU A 399 0.03 -8.65 -16.36
N LEU A 400 0.06 -9.95 -16.05
CA LEU A 400 0.88 -10.50 -14.96
C LEU A 400 2.37 -10.20 -15.16
N GLY A 401 2.80 -9.90 -16.39
CA GLY A 401 4.12 -9.39 -16.72
C GLY A 401 4.48 -8.08 -16.02
N ARG A 402 3.50 -7.34 -15.49
CA ARG A 402 3.69 -6.11 -14.72
C ARG A 402 3.69 -6.35 -13.20
N VAL A 403 3.59 -7.61 -12.76
CA VAL A 403 3.43 -7.97 -11.35
C VAL A 403 4.70 -8.69 -10.86
N PRO A 404 5.52 -8.07 -10.00
CA PRO A 404 6.56 -8.79 -9.28
C PRO A 404 5.94 -9.93 -8.46
N THR A 405 6.57 -11.11 -8.45
CA THR A 405 6.05 -12.31 -7.74
C THR A 405 5.78 -12.04 -6.26
N SER A 406 6.58 -11.20 -5.59
CA SER A 406 6.37 -10.80 -4.20
C SER A 406 5.14 -9.92 -3.94
N ARG A 407 4.49 -9.38 -4.98
CA ARG A 407 3.25 -8.60 -4.85
C ARG A 407 1.97 -9.45 -4.95
N VAL A 408 2.10 -10.71 -5.35
CA VAL A 408 0.98 -11.67 -5.44
C VAL A 408 0.41 -12.02 -4.06
N ASP A 409 1.20 -11.85 -3.00
CA ASP A 409 0.83 -12.10 -1.61
C ASP A 409 -0.50 -11.46 -1.20
N LEU A 410 -0.75 -10.22 -1.63
CA LEU A 410 -1.99 -9.52 -1.31
C LEU A 410 -3.21 -10.30 -1.80
N SER A 411 -3.18 -10.74 -3.05
CA SER A 411 -4.27 -11.49 -3.66
C SER A 411 -4.40 -12.89 -3.09
N LEU A 412 -3.29 -13.57 -2.79
CA LEU A 412 -3.35 -14.85 -2.08
C LEU A 412 -3.97 -14.68 -0.69
N GLY A 413 -3.66 -13.58 0.02
CA GLY A 413 -4.28 -13.23 1.30
C GLY A 413 -5.79 -13.02 1.20
N VAL A 414 -6.25 -12.27 0.19
CA VAL A 414 -7.69 -12.08 -0.09
C VAL A 414 -8.35 -13.40 -0.45
N VAL A 415 -7.82 -14.14 -1.43
CA VAL A 415 -8.36 -15.42 -1.89
C VAL A 415 -8.47 -16.39 -0.72
N GLN A 416 -7.42 -16.55 0.08
CA GLN A 416 -7.46 -17.42 1.26
C GLN A 416 -8.55 -16.99 2.26
N THR A 417 -8.69 -15.69 2.52
CA THR A 417 -9.74 -15.17 3.40
C THR A 417 -11.12 -15.59 2.91
N ILE A 418 -11.37 -15.46 1.61
CA ILE A 418 -12.62 -15.89 0.98
C ILE A 418 -12.80 -17.41 1.06
N LEU A 419 -11.77 -18.20 0.75
CA LEU A 419 -11.83 -19.66 0.82
C LEU A 419 -12.18 -20.14 2.24
N LEU A 420 -11.54 -19.58 3.27
CA LEU A 420 -11.82 -19.88 4.68
C LEU A 420 -13.26 -19.54 5.05
N VAL A 421 -13.74 -18.36 4.66
CA VAL A 421 -15.11 -17.93 4.94
C VAL A 421 -16.12 -18.84 4.25
N LEU A 422 -15.92 -19.15 2.97
CA LEU A 422 -16.79 -20.07 2.21
C LEU A 422 -16.80 -21.47 2.85
N LEU A 423 -15.65 -21.95 3.30
CA LEU A 423 -15.49 -23.24 3.97
C LEU A 423 -16.19 -23.29 5.34
N PHE A 424 -16.27 -22.17 6.06
CA PHE A 424 -16.86 -22.03 7.40
C PHE A 424 -18.30 -21.46 7.41
N SER A 425 -18.81 -21.09 6.23
CA SER A 425 -20.12 -20.45 6.07
C SER A 425 -21.29 -21.34 6.50
N ARG A 426 -21.16 -22.66 6.43
CA ARG A 426 -22.18 -23.62 6.88
C ARG A 426 -21.98 -24.00 8.35
N SER A 427 -23.02 -23.84 9.16
CA SER A 427 -23.02 -24.07 10.62
C SER A 427 -23.13 -25.54 11.03
N ASP A 428 -23.62 -26.40 10.13
CA ASP A 428 -23.86 -27.80 10.45
C ASP A 428 -22.54 -28.46 10.84
N ARG A 429 -22.47 -28.97 12.07
CA ARG A 429 -21.38 -29.86 12.49
C ARG A 429 -21.42 -31.02 11.50
N LEU A 430 -20.51 -31.05 10.54
CA LEU A 430 -20.16 -32.30 9.88
C LEU A 430 -19.80 -33.24 11.02
N HIS A 431 -20.71 -34.15 11.40
CA HIS A 431 -20.51 -35.02 12.55
C HIS A 431 -19.29 -35.88 12.27
N PHE A 432 -18.18 -35.57 12.95
CA PHE A 432 -16.91 -36.22 12.71
C PHE A 432 -16.92 -37.61 13.34
N LYS A 433 -16.56 -38.62 12.55
CA LYS A 433 -16.28 -39.97 13.07
C LYS A 433 -14.94 -39.93 13.82
N ALA A 434 -14.82 -40.59 14.98
CA ALA A 434 -13.59 -40.62 15.79
C ALA A 434 -12.34 -41.12 15.03
N LYS A 435 -12.52 -41.94 13.97
CA LYS A 435 -11.40 -42.35 13.09
C LYS A 435 -10.87 -41.20 12.22
N ALA A 436 -11.70 -40.21 11.89
CA ALA A 436 -11.28 -39.04 11.12
C ALA A 436 -10.48 -38.03 11.95
N SER A 437 -10.69 -37.96 13.27
CA SER A 437 -9.95 -37.03 14.13
C SER A 437 -8.48 -37.39 14.29
N VAL A 438 -8.12 -38.68 14.28
CA VAL A 438 -6.71 -39.13 14.28
C VAL A 438 -6.03 -38.73 12.97
N ALA A 439 -6.71 -38.94 11.82
CA ALA A 439 -6.18 -38.50 10.52
C ALA A 439 -5.97 -36.97 10.48
N TYR A 440 -6.95 -36.18 10.92
CA TYR A 440 -6.81 -34.72 10.98
C TYR A 440 -5.68 -34.26 11.90
N PHE A 441 -5.51 -34.93 13.03
CA PHE A 441 -4.40 -34.66 13.95
C PHE A 441 -3.06 -34.92 13.27
N LEU A 442 -2.87 -36.08 12.65
CA LEU A 442 -1.65 -36.43 11.91
C LEU A 442 -1.38 -35.45 10.76
N MET A 443 -2.40 -35.08 9.98
CA MET A 443 -2.27 -34.11 8.90
C MET A 443 -1.88 -32.72 9.41
N SER A 444 -2.39 -32.33 10.58
CA SER A 444 -2.03 -31.06 11.22
C SER A 444 -0.60 -31.08 11.76
N ILE A 445 -0.13 -32.23 12.28
CA ILE A 445 1.29 -32.44 12.64
C ILE A 445 2.18 -32.34 11.41
N THR A 446 1.81 -33.00 10.31
CA THR A 446 2.59 -32.94 9.07
C THR A 446 2.69 -31.51 8.56
N TRP A 447 1.58 -30.76 8.57
CA TRP A 447 1.60 -29.35 8.18
C TRP A 447 2.51 -28.50 9.08
N ALA A 448 2.43 -28.72 10.40
CA ALA A 448 3.27 -28.03 11.37
C ALA A 448 4.77 -28.36 11.20
N LEU A 449 5.10 -29.61 10.86
CA LEU A 449 6.47 -30.03 10.54
C LEU A 449 6.99 -29.38 9.25
N ILE A 450 6.17 -29.29 8.21
CA ILE A 450 6.57 -28.61 6.96
C ILE A 450 6.80 -27.12 7.23
N ALA A 451 5.92 -26.48 8.01
CA ALA A 451 6.09 -25.09 8.41
C ALA A 451 7.37 -24.87 9.23
N PHE A 452 7.65 -25.78 10.18
CA PHE A 452 8.90 -25.78 10.95
C PHE A 452 10.13 -25.83 10.04
N LEU A 453 10.21 -26.83 9.17
CA LEU A 453 11.36 -27.05 8.29
C LEU A 453 11.56 -25.87 7.34
N SER A 454 10.48 -25.29 6.83
CA SER A 454 10.53 -24.15 5.90
C SER A 454 10.98 -22.86 6.59
N VAL A 455 10.53 -22.62 7.82
CA VAL A 455 11.02 -21.48 8.61
C VAL A 455 12.49 -21.71 8.99
N GLN A 456 12.89 -22.92 9.36
CA GLN A 456 14.30 -23.22 9.65
C GLN A 456 15.20 -22.97 8.43
N GLU A 457 14.79 -23.42 7.24
CA GLU A 457 15.48 -23.12 5.97
C GLU A 457 15.63 -21.61 5.75
N TYR A 458 14.55 -20.86 6.01
CA TYR A 458 14.57 -19.40 5.93
C TYR A 458 15.56 -18.79 6.94
N LEU A 459 15.52 -19.19 8.22
CA LEU A 459 16.44 -18.67 9.24
C LEU A 459 17.90 -18.96 8.91
N ASN A 460 18.20 -20.19 8.46
CA ASN A 460 19.54 -20.59 8.06
C ASN A 460 20.05 -19.78 6.86
N LYS A 461 19.19 -19.54 5.86
CA LYS A 461 19.55 -18.74 4.67
C LYS A 461 19.96 -17.31 5.04
N TYR A 462 19.43 -16.78 6.13
CA TYR A 462 19.63 -15.41 6.56
C TYR A 462 20.51 -15.28 7.80
N ASP A 463 21.19 -16.36 8.21
CA ASP A 463 22.06 -16.43 9.38
C ASP A 463 21.40 -15.89 10.67
N VAL A 464 20.09 -16.10 10.78
CA VAL A 464 19.32 -15.71 11.97
C VAL A 464 19.42 -16.83 12.99
N SER A 465 19.99 -16.55 14.16
CA SER A 465 20.18 -17.55 15.20
C SER A 465 18.86 -18.22 15.60
N PHE A 466 18.91 -19.56 15.69
CA PHE A 466 17.79 -20.37 16.12
C PHE A 466 17.35 -19.96 17.54
N SER A 467 16.06 -19.65 17.72
CA SER A 467 15.46 -19.38 19.02
C SER A 467 14.18 -20.18 19.19
N PHE A 468 14.13 -20.99 20.24
CA PHE A 468 12.96 -21.80 20.58
C PHE A 468 11.70 -20.95 20.75
N TYR A 469 11.85 -19.74 21.30
CA TYR A 469 10.76 -18.77 21.49
C TYR A 469 10.14 -18.27 20.18
N LEU A 470 10.84 -18.42 19.05
CA LEU A 470 10.41 -17.94 17.74
C LEU A 470 9.74 -19.03 16.91
N ILE A 471 10.15 -20.28 17.08
CA ILE A 471 9.68 -21.40 16.26
C ILE A 471 8.47 -22.11 16.88
N VAL A 472 8.39 -22.21 18.21
CA VAL A 472 7.23 -22.82 18.87
C VAL A 472 5.92 -22.16 18.47
N PRO A 473 5.79 -20.81 18.44
CA PRO A 473 4.57 -20.16 17.97
C PRO A 473 4.21 -20.57 16.54
N VAL A 474 5.19 -20.64 15.62
CA VAL A 474 4.98 -21.06 14.23
C VAL A 474 4.35 -22.45 14.13
N VAL A 475 4.95 -23.43 14.81
CA VAL A 475 4.49 -24.82 14.80
C VAL A 475 3.11 -24.94 15.43
N VAL A 476 2.91 -24.28 16.57
CA VAL A 476 1.64 -24.26 17.27
C VAL A 476 0.55 -23.63 16.41
N LEU A 477 0.82 -22.54 15.69
CA LEU A 477 -0.16 -21.88 14.81
C LEU A 477 -0.46 -22.68 13.56
N ALA A 478 0.55 -23.29 12.94
CA ALA A 478 0.34 -24.18 11.80
C ALA A 478 -0.56 -25.36 12.22
N PHE A 479 -0.25 -25.99 13.37
CA PHE A 479 -1.04 -27.08 13.93
C PHE A 479 -2.45 -26.63 14.30
N ILE A 480 -2.60 -25.60 15.13
CA ILE A 480 -3.89 -25.08 15.59
C ILE A 480 -4.75 -24.61 14.41
N GLY A 481 -4.14 -23.91 13.45
CA GLY A 481 -4.80 -23.40 12.26
C GLY A 481 -5.40 -24.53 11.42
N SER A 482 -4.56 -25.49 11.03
CA SER A 482 -4.99 -26.65 10.23
C SER A 482 -5.99 -27.54 10.99
N PHE A 483 -5.74 -27.84 12.26
CA PHE A 483 -6.63 -28.66 13.08
C PHE A 483 -7.99 -28.03 13.29
N SER A 484 -8.04 -26.71 13.50
CA SER A 484 -9.31 -25.97 13.66
C SER A 484 -10.11 -25.93 12.36
N ILE A 485 -9.45 -25.87 11.20
CA ILE A 485 -10.11 -25.98 9.89
C ILE A 485 -10.78 -27.35 9.75
N PHE A 486 -10.04 -28.43 10.03
CA PHE A 486 -10.55 -29.78 9.94
C PHE A 486 -11.71 -30.03 10.90
N LEU A 487 -11.62 -29.55 12.15
CA LEU A 487 -12.67 -29.67 13.16
C LEU A 487 -13.83 -28.65 13.02
N ASN A 488 -13.80 -27.78 12.00
CA ASN A 488 -14.79 -26.72 11.80
C ASN A 488 -14.92 -25.74 13.00
N ARG A 489 -13.83 -25.49 13.73
CA ARG A 489 -13.77 -24.60 14.91
C ARG A 489 -13.50 -23.15 14.50
N LYS A 490 -14.38 -22.59 13.66
CA LYS A 490 -14.19 -21.30 12.97
C LYS A 490 -13.87 -20.10 13.89
N PHE A 491 -14.57 -19.95 15.01
CA PHE A 491 -14.34 -18.83 15.94
C PHE A 491 -12.99 -18.92 16.63
N PHE A 492 -12.62 -20.12 17.09
CA PHE A 492 -11.31 -20.37 17.68
C PHE A 492 -10.18 -20.14 16.66
N PHE A 493 -10.35 -20.66 15.44
CA PHE A 493 -9.42 -20.44 14.34
C PHE A 493 -9.14 -18.94 14.10
N PHE A 494 -10.18 -18.15 13.80
CA PHE A 494 -9.98 -16.75 13.46
C PHE A 494 -9.47 -15.95 14.65
N THR A 495 -9.96 -16.22 15.87
CA THR A 495 -9.49 -15.53 17.07
C THR A 495 -8.01 -15.80 17.32
N ALA A 496 -7.57 -17.06 17.25
CA ALA A 496 -6.18 -17.43 17.48
C ALA A 496 -5.23 -16.77 16.46
N ILE A 497 -5.58 -16.78 15.17
CA ILE A 497 -4.74 -16.18 14.13
C ILE A 497 -4.78 -14.64 14.20
N VAL A 498 -5.92 -14.02 14.48
CA VAL A 498 -6.00 -12.56 14.67
C VAL A 498 -5.13 -12.13 15.85
N LEU A 499 -5.18 -12.85 16.98
CA LEU A 499 -4.32 -12.55 18.13
C LEU A 499 -2.84 -12.68 17.79
N PHE A 500 -2.46 -13.70 17.02
CA PHE A 500 -1.08 -13.85 16.56
C PHE A 500 -0.65 -12.75 15.58
N ASN A 501 -1.52 -12.39 14.62
CA ASN A 501 -1.27 -11.29 13.69
C ASN A 501 -1.04 -9.98 14.46
N VAL A 502 -1.94 -9.66 15.43
CA VAL A 502 -1.79 -8.51 16.32
C VAL A 502 -0.47 -8.59 17.09
N TYR A 503 -0.13 -9.74 17.68
CA TYR A 503 1.16 -9.95 18.35
C TYR A 503 2.35 -9.67 17.42
N SER A 504 2.29 -10.13 16.18
CA SER A 504 3.36 -9.99 15.18
C SER A 504 3.64 -8.52 14.84
N VAL A 505 2.59 -7.70 14.78
CA VAL A 505 2.67 -6.30 14.35
C VAL A 505 2.66 -5.31 15.51
N PHE A 506 2.38 -5.76 16.74
CA PHE A 506 2.11 -4.92 17.91
C PHE A 506 3.16 -3.84 18.14
N LYS A 507 4.45 -4.20 17.98
CA LYS A 507 5.60 -3.29 18.19
C LYS A 507 6.20 -2.77 16.89
N PHE A 508 5.64 -3.14 15.73
CA PHE A 508 6.26 -2.83 14.44
C PHE A 508 6.08 -1.36 14.09
N ASN A 509 4.84 -0.87 14.00
CA ASN A 509 4.60 0.54 13.76
C ASN A 509 4.67 1.32 15.09
N PRO A 510 5.22 2.55 15.10
CA PRO A 510 5.17 3.40 16.29
C PRO A 510 3.73 3.77 16.62
N VAL A 511 3.51 4.19 17.86
CA VAL A 511 2.34 4.99 18.23
C VAL A 511 2.85 6.39 18.46
N SER A 512 2.53 7.29 17.54
CA SER A 512 3.04 8.65 17.52
C SER A 512 1.91 9.67 17.49
N VAL A 513 2.20 10.89 17.91
CA VAL A 513 1.36 12.06 17.62
C VAL A 513 1.86 12.70 16.33
N SER A 514 0.97 12.91 15.35
CA SER A 514 1.27 13.62 14.11
C SER A 514 1.70 15.08 14.41
N PRO A 515 2.58 15.67 13.58
CA PRO A 515 2.95 17.08 13.71
C PRO A 515 1.76 18.02 13.55
N SER A 516 1.71 19.07 14.35
CA SER A 516 0.79 20.21 14.13
C SER A 516 1.35 21.20 13.13
N GLU A 517 2.67 21.19 12.91
CA GLU A 517 3.38 22.02 11.94
C GLU A 517 4.68 21.31 11.53
N VAL A 518 5.15 21.60 10.32
CA VAL A 518 6.45 21.18 9.80
C VAL A 518 7.10 22.43 9.25
N VAL A 519 8.09 22.95 9.97
CA VAL A 519 8.70 24.26 9.72
C VAL A 519 10.23 24.15 9.73
N PRO A 520 10.94 25.13 9.16
CA PRO A 520 12.40 25.19 9.26
C PRO A 520 12.88 25.14 10.71
N SER A 521 14.01 24.48 10.94
CA SER A 521 14.73 24.64 12.21
C SER A 521 15.24 26.07 12.35
N LYS A 522 15.53 26.54 13.58
CA LYS A 522 15.95 27.94 13.81
C LYS A 522 17.18 28.36 12.99
N ALA A 523 18.08 27.42 12.68
CA ALA A 523 19.24 27.68 11.84
C ALA A 523 18.85 27.77 10.36
N VAL A 524 17.99 26.86 9.91
CA VAL A 524 17.50 26.81 8.53
C VAL A 524 16.57 27.97 8.20
N GLU A 525 15.75 28.43 9.15
CA GLU A 525 14.88 29.60 8.97
C GLU A 525 15.65 30.87 8.58
N LYS A 526 16.89 31.02 9.08
CA LYS A 526 17.74 32.18 8.77
C LYS A 526 18.31 32.09 7.35
N ILE A 527 18.70 30.89 6.92
CA ILE A 527 19.27 30.68 5.59
C ILE A 527 18.20 30.47 4.51
N LEU A 528 16.93 30.24 4.83
CA LEU A 528 15.89 30.14 3.82
C LEU A 528 15.21 31.48 3.57
N LEU A 529 14.99 31.76 2.29
CA LEU A 529 14.30 32.92 1.76
C LEU A 529 13.09 32.42 0.97
N LYS A 530 12.00 33.18 1.01
CA LYS A 530 10.79 32.84 0.26
C LYS A 530 11.00 33.02 -1.22
N ASP A 531 10.26 32.24 -2.02
CA ASP A 531 10.22 32.35 -3.48
C ASP A 531 11.59 32.15 -4.16
N LYS A 532 12.41 31.27 -3.57
CA LYS A 532 13.76 30.91 -4.05
C LYS A 532 13.87 29.43 -4.37
N THR A 533 14.70 29.12 -5.38
CA THR A 533 15.02 27.77 -5.82
C THR A 533 16.33 27.30 -5.18
N TYR A 534 16.27 26.20 -4.43
CA TYR A 534 17.41 25.64 -3.72
C TYR A 534 17.94 24.37 -4.39
N LEU A 535 19.26 24.22 -4.38
CA LEU A 535 19.91 22.91 -4.52
C LEU A 535 20.53 22.51 -3.18
N VAL A 536 20.14 21.36 -2.66
CA VAL A 536 20.71 20.80 -1.42
C VAL A 536 21.59 19.61 -1.73
N PHE A 537 22.84 19.67 -1.26
CA PHE A 537 23.82 18.61 -1.45
C PHE A 537 23.72 17.49 -0.40
N GLY A 538 24.28 16.34 -0.76
CA GLY A 538 24.54 15.20 0.12
C GLY A 538 23.35 14.28 0.41
N SER A 539 22.10 14.75 0.36
CA SER A 539 20.96 13.92 0.77
C SER A 539 19.63 14.31 0.12
N GLN A 540 18.91 13.33 -0.49
CA GLN A 540 17.52 13.53 -0.91
C GLN A 540 16.59 13.76 0.28
N VAL A 541 16.95 13.30 1.49
CA VAL A 541 16.16 13.54 2.70
C VAL A 541 16.04 15.04 2.97
N ASN A 542 17.13 15.80 2.78
CA ASN A 542 17.11 17.24 2.99
C ASN A 542 16.26 17.96 1.91
N GLY A 543 16.30 17.48 0.66
CA GLY A 543 15.41 17.97 -0.40
C GLY A 543 13.93 17.73 -0.05
N MET A 544 13.56 16.51 0.35
CA MET A 544 12.19 16.20 0.75
C MET A 544 11.75 16.98 2.00
N ALA A 545 12.67 17.24 2.92
CA ALA A 545 12.46 18.11 4.07
C ALA A 545 12.13 19.55 3.64
N LEU A 546 12.94 20.17 2.76
CA LEU A 546 12.65 21.50 2.22
C LEU A 546 11.29 21.57 1.53
N ALA A 547 11.00 20.61 0.66
CA ALA A 547 9.72 20.57 -0.05
C ALA A 547 8.53 20.46 0.90
N SER A 548 8.65 19.67 1.97
CA SER A 548 7.60 19.54 3.00
C SER A 548 7.34 20.83 3.76
N MET A 549 8.33 21.71 3.88
CA MET A 549 8.21 23.03 4.50
C MET A 549 7.71 24.11 3.52
N GLY A 550 7.43 23.74 2.27
CA GLY A 550 6.95 24.66 1.24
C GLY A 550 8.05 25.39 0.46
N PHE A 551 9.28 24.89 0.47
CA PHE A 551 10.39 25.48 -0.29
C PHE A 551 10.74 24.66 -1.53
N LYS A 552 11.09 25.37 -2.60
CA LYS A 552 11.46 24.77 -3.88
C LYS A 552 12.86 24.16 -3.85
N THR A 553 12.97 22.91 -4.29
CA THR A 553 14.22 22.14 -4.28
C THR A 553 14.45 21.39 -5.61
N LEU A 554 15.71 21.30 -6.01
CA LEU A 554 16.13 20.47 -7.15
C LEU A 554 16.56 19.05 -6.77
N SER A 555 16.82 18.79 -5.49
CA SER A 555 17.08 17.44 -4.97
C SER A 555 15.86 16.90 -4.24
N GLY A 556 15.74 15.58 -4.15
CA GLY A 556 14.58 14.93 -3.53
C GLY A 556 14.11 13.71 -4.29
N VAL A 557 12.79 13.50 -4.32
CA VAL A 557 12.17 12.34 -4.96
C VAL A 557 11.20 12.78 -6.04
N PHE A 558 11.45 12.38 -7.28
CA PHE A 558 10.66 12.76 -8.45
C PHE A 558 10.12 11.53 -9.18
N TYR A 559 8.82 11.52 -9.47
CA TYR A 559 8.16 10.41 -10.17
C TYR A 559 8.58 10.26 -11.64
N TYR A 560 9.07 11.35 -12.23
CA TYR A 560 9.58 11.41 -13.60
C TYR A 560 10.66 12.50 -13.70
N PRO A 561 11.63 12.37 -14.62
CA PRO A 561 12.73 13.31 -14.76
C PRO A 561 12.22 14.74 -15.05
N ASP A 562 12.88 15.75 -14.48
CA ASP A 562 12.62 17.14 -14.83
C ASP A 562 13.32 17.49 -16.15
N LYS A 563 12.52 17.68 -17.21
CA LYS A 563 13.07 17.95 -18.54
C LYS A 563 13.95 19.20 -18.57
N LYS A 564 13.56 20.28 -17.88
CA LYS A 564 14.36 21.52 -17.87
C LYS A 564 15.70 21.32 -17.17
N LEU A 565 15.69 20.60 -16.05
CA LEU A 565 16.93 20.29 -15.32
C LEU A 565 17.87 19.42 -16.16
N TRP A 566 17.35 18.35 -16.75
CA TRP A 566 18.20 17.44 -17.53
C TRP A 566 18.64 17.99 -18.87
N SER A 567 17.85 18.87 -19.51
CA SER A 567 18.31 19.61 -20.69
C SER A 567 19.43 20.61 -20.37
N PHE A 568 19.53 21.07 -19.12
CA PHE A 568 20.65 21.88 -18.66
C PHE A 568 21.89 21.01 -18.37
N LEU A 569 21.73 19.92 -17.60
CA LEU A 569 22.85 19.07 -17.17
C LEU A 569 23.41 18.16 -18.28
N ASP A 570 22.59 17.76 -19.25
CA ASP A 570 22.99 16.91 -20.39
C ASP A 570 22.28 17.37 -21.68
N PRO A 571 22.70 18.49 -22.28
CA PRO A 571 22.05 19.08 -23.45
C PRO A 571 22.01 18.15 -24.66
N GLU A 572 23.05 17.33 -24.85
CA GLU A 572 23.18 16.35 -25.93
C GLU A 572 22.47 15.01 -25.65
N LYS A 573 21.89 14.83 -24.46
CA LYS A 573 21.20 13.61 -24.00
C LYS A 573 22.08 12.34 -23.97
N LYS A 574 23.40 12.51 -23.85
CA LYS A 574 24.39 11.41 -23.82
C LYS A 574 24.14 10.42 -22.68
N TYR A 575 23.57 10.89 -21.57
CA TYR A 575 23.38 10.12 -20.34
C TYR A 575 21.90 9.87 -20.02
N SER A 576 21.01 10.01 -21.01
CA SER A 576 19.57 9.80 -20.83
C SER A 576 19.23 8.40 -20.28
N GLU A 577 20.02 7.38 -20.61
CA GLU A 577 19.88 6.04 -20.04
C GLU A 577 20.05 6.01 -18.51
N ILE A 578 20.80 6.95 -17.94
CA ILE A 578 21.05 7.06 -16.50
C ILE A 578 19.90 7.79 -15.81
N TYR A 579 19.45 8.94 -16.32
CA TYR A 579 18.47 9.75 -15.61
C TYR A 579 17.02 9.58 -16.06
N ASN A 580 16.72 8.94 -17.19
CA ASN A 580 15.34 8.77 -17.66
C ASN A 580 14.55 7.72 -16.85
N ARG A 581 14.26 8.02 -15.58
CA ARG A 581 13.67 7.12 -14.59
C ARG A 581 12.98 7.88 -13.47
N TYR A 582 12.23 7.17 -12.63
CA TYR A 582 11.88 7.60 -11.28
C TYR A 582 13.17 7.89 -10.49
N GLN A 583 13.23 9.00 -9.76
CA GLN A 583 14.49 9.49 -9.18
C GLN A 583 14.35 9.76 -7.69
N HIS A 584 15.04 8.97 -6.87
CA HIS A 584 15.71 9.48 -5.69
C HIS A 584 16.95 10.23 -6.17
N LEU A 585 16.81 11.56 -6.33
CA LEU A 585 17.82 12.42 -6.95
C LEU A 585 18.73 13.04 -5.89
N PHE A 586 20.02 12.72 -6.00
CA PHE A 586 21.08 13.24 -5.15
C PHE A 586 21.99 14.15 -5.97
N PHE A 587 22.44 15.23 -5.34
CA PHE A 587 23.58 16.01 -5.79
C PHE A 587 24.68 15.86 -4.74
N ILE A 588 25.87 15.46 -5.18
CA ILE A 588 26.99 15.11 -4.32
C ILE A 588 28.18 15.95 -4.77
N LEU A 589 28.79 16.65 -3.83
CA LEU A 589 30.05 17.35 -4.07
C LEU A 589 31.20 16.34 -4.06
N ASP A 590 31.96 16.34 -5.15
CA ASP A 590 33.10 15.47 -5.41
C ASP A 590 34.34 16.30 -5.71
N GLU A 591 35.53 15.73 -5.48
CA GLU A 591 36.83 16.36 -5.72
C GLU A 591 37.69 15.51 -6.68
N ARG A 592 37.16 14.37 -7.16
CA ARG A 592 37.93 13.37 -7.91
C ARG A 592 38.34 13.81 -9.31
N GLU A 593 37.52 14.61 -10.00
CA GLU A 593 37.77 15.04 -11.37
C GLU A 593 37.35 16.50 -11.55
N LYS A 594 38.30 17.34 -11.99
CA LYS A 594 38.15 18.80 -11.99
C LYS A 594 37.24 19.28 -13.13
N GLY A 595 36.29 20.15 -12.80
CA GLY A 595 35.42 20.86 -13.74
C GLY A 595 34.38 19.98 -14.42
N THR A 596 34.20 18.73 -13.97
CA THR A 596 33.28 17.78 -14.59
C THR A 596 32.02 17.56 -13.77
N ILE A 597 30.98 17.07 -14.45
CA ILE A 597 29.78 16.52 -13.85
C ILE A 597 29.66 15.05 -14.26
N HIS A 598 29.36 14.19 -13.32
CA HIS A 598 29.23 12.75 -13.56
C HIS A 598 27.89 12.23 -13.02
N PHE A 599 27.29 11.29 -13.74
CA PHE A 599 26.00 10.70 -13.40
C PHE A 599 26.11 9.21 -13.11
N GLU A 600 25.42 8.74 -12.06
CA GLU A 600 25.38 7.33 -11.70
C GLU A 600 23.94 6.90 -11.37
N THR A 601 23.59 5.66 -11.72
CA THR A 601 22.35 5.02 -11.28
C THR A 601 22.66 3.71 -10.53
N PRO A 602 22.95 3.78 -9.22
CA PRO A 602 23.34 2.59 -8.43
C PRO A 602 22.16 1.63 -8.19
N ARG A 603 20.93 2.10 -8.39
CA ARG A 603 19.68 1.34 -8.30
C ARG A 603 18.69 1.85 -9.35
N PRO A 604 17.71 1.03 -9.78
CA PRO A 604 16.74 1.42 -10.81
C PRO A 604 15.98 2.72 -10.55
N ASP A 605 15.84 3.12 -9.29
CA ASP A 605 15.09 4.28 -8.81
C ASP A 605 15.98 5.38 -8.21
N VAL A 606 17.31 5.26 -8.29
CA VAL A 606 18.27 6.24 -7.74
C VAL A 606 19.07 6.87 -8.86
N VAL A 607 19.23 8.19 -8.77
CA VAL A 607 20.11 8.98 -9.65
C VAL A 607 21.03 9.83 -8.78
N ARG A 608 22.34 9.70 -8.98
CA ARG A 608 23.35 10.53 -8.33
C ARG A 608 24.01 11.43 -9.36
N VAL A 609 24.07 12.71 -9.04
CA VAL A 609 24.79 13.73 -9.79
C VAL A 609 25.99 14.13 -8.95
N TYR A 610 27.19 13.78 -9.41
CA TYR A 610 28.44 14.20 -8.80
C TYR A 610 28.89 15.49 -9.49
N ILE A 611 29.13 16.53 -8.71
CA ILE A 611 29.59 17.83 -9.20
C ILE A 611 30.95 18.12 -8.57
N ASP A 612 31.93 18.49 -9.39
CA ASP A 612 33.22 18.96 -8.90
C ASP A 612 33.04 20.20 -8.01
N SER A 613 33.46 20.09 -6.76
CA SER A 613 33.26 21.15 -5.78
C SER A 613 34.21 22.34 -5.99
N ASP A 614 35.39 22.14 -6.58
CA ASP A 614 36.42 23.16 -6.66
C ASP A 614 36.30 24.05 -7.91
N SER A 615 36.08 23.46 -9.08
CA SER A 615 36.22 24.15 -10.37
C SER A 615 35.01 24.05 -11.29
N PHE A 616 33.91 23.40 -10.87
CA PHE A 616 32.64 23.50 -11.60
C PHE A 616 32.11 24.95 -11.52
N ASP A 617 31.71 25.48 -12.67
CA ASP A 617 31.12 26.82 -12.76
C ASP A 617 29.61 26.77 -12.54
N PHE A 618 29.16 27.31 -11.41
CA PHE A 618 27.74 27.40 -11.06
C PHE A 618 27.04 28.63 -11.64
N SER A 619 27.74 29.53 -12.36
CA SER A 619 27.19 30.81 -12.84
C SER A 619 25.91 30.65 -13.65
N ASP A 620 25.82 29.60 -14.46
CA ASP A 620 24.64 29.28 -15.28
C ASP A 620 23.69 28.27 -14.63
N PHE A 621 24.00 27.78 -13.44
CA PHE A 621 23.19 26.74 -12.79
C PHE A 621 21.81 27.32 -12.40
N PRO A 622 20.69 26.65 -12.74
CA PRO A 622 19.34 27.23 -12.64
C PRO A 622 18.79 27.22 -11.21
N VAL A 623 19.51 27.80 -10.26
CA VAL A 623 19.13 27.92 -8.84
C VAL A 623 19.43 29.33 -8.34
N ASP A 624 18.73 29.73 -7.30
CA ASP A 624 19.06 30.97 -6.60
C ASP A 624 20.17 30.73 -5.58
N TYR A 625 20.14 29.58 -4.90
CA TYR A 625 21.03 29.29 -3.78
C TYR A 625 21.42 27.81 -3.70
N LEU A 626 22.65 27.58 -3.28
CA LEU A 626 23.16 26.28 -2.92
C LEU A 626 23.20 26.12 -1.40
N ILE A 627 22.77 24.96 -0.90
CA ILE A 627 22.76 24.68 0.54
C ILE A 627 23.69 23.51 0.85
N GLY A 628 24.69 23.80 1.69
CA GLY A 628 25.57 22.82 2.32
C GLY A 628 25.20 22.58 3.78
N TYR A 629 25.40 21.35 4.26
CA TYR A 629 25.27 20.97 5.67
C TYR A 629 26.48 20.13 6.10
N GLY A 630 27.07 20.46 7.26
CA GLY A 630 28.25 19.78 7.78
C GLY A 630 29.45 19.98 6.85
N ASP A 631 30.09 18.87 6.44
CA ASP A 631 31.31 18.89 5.63
C ASP A 631 31.08 19.48 4.22
N GLU A 632 29.84 19.46 3.72
CA GLU A 632 29.49 20.06 2.42
C GLU A 632 29.70 21.59 2.42
N CYS A 633 29.65 22.25 3.58
CA CYS A 633 30.02 23.66 3.71
C CYS A 633 31.50 23.90 3.37
N SER A 634 32.41 23.03 3.79
CA SER A 634 33.84 23.24 3.49
C SER A 634 34.15 23.05 2.02
N LYS A 635 33.50 22.08 1.37
CA LYS A 635 33.78 21.68 -0.02
C LYS A 635 33.58 22.81 -1.05
N LEU A 636 32.55 23.65 -0.88
CA LEU A 636 32.30 24.77 -1.81
C LEU A 636 33.09 26.04 -1.51
N SER A 637 33.83 26.09 -0.39
CA SER A 637 34.48 27.33 0.05
C SER A 637 35.59 27.81 -0.89
N GLY A 638 36.20 26.90 -1.66
CA GLY A 638 37.25 27.21 -2.64
C GLY A 638 36.73 27.52 -4.04
N ASN A 639 35.43 27.32 -4.31
CA ASN A 639 34.88 27.48 -5.66
C ASN A 639 34.73 28.96 -6.04
N LEU A 640 35.25 29.33 -7.20
CA LEU A 640 35.28 30.72 -7.64
C LEU A 640 33.92 31.27 -8.07
N SER A 641 33.00 30.42 -8.55
CA SER A 641 31.69 30.81 -9.09
C SER A 641 30.62 31.05 -8.01
N VAL A 642 30.92 30.74 -6.76
CA VAL A 642 29.99 30.93 -5.63
C VAL A 642 30.65 31.69 -4.49
N GLU A 643 29.83 32.30 -3.64
CA GLU A 643 30.26 32.92 -2.39
C GLU A 643 29.31 32.56 -1.26
N ILE A 644 29.84 32.52 -0.04
CA ILE A 644 29.03 32.35 1.17
C ILE A 644 28.19 33.60 1.35
N ASP A 645 26.88 33.46 1.23
CA ASP A 645 25.92 34.52 1.51
C ASP A 645 25.53 34.50 2.99
N GLU A 646 25.30 33.32 3.56
CA GLU A 646 24.95 33.18 4.97
C GLU A 646 25.44 31.85 5.57
N LYS A 647 25.99 31.90 6.78
CA LYS A 647 26.44 30.71 7.53
C LYS A 647 25.88 30.73 8.95
N VAL A 648 25.14 29.68 9.30
CA VAL A 648 24.52 29.53 10.63
C VAL A 648 24.82 28.15 11.18
N GLY A 649 25.78 28.08 12.10
CA GLY A 649 26.26 26.80 12.64
C GLY A 649 26.84 25.90 11.53
N SER A 650 26.29 24.69 11.39
CA SER A 650 26.69 23.71 10.37
C SER A 650 25.99 23.90 9.01
N PHE A 651 25.18 24.96 8.84
CA PHE A 651 24.49 25.26 7.60
C PHE A 651 25.14 26.43 6.88
N CYS A 652 25.24 26.30 5.55
CA CYS A 652 25.77 27.35 4.68
C CYS A 652 24.87 27.52 3.48
N ARG A 653 24.47 28.78 3.22
CA ARG A 653 23.86 29.22 1.97
C ARG A 653 24.92 29.90 1.14
N TYR A 654 25.11 29.40 -0.08
CA TYR A 654 25.94 30.03 -1.08
C TYR A 654 25.06 30.70 -2.12
N LYS A 655 25.45 31.89 -2.53
CA LYS A 655 24.91 32.59 -3.69
C LYS A 655 25.87 32.37 -4.86
N ILE A 656 25.30 32.27 -6.06
CA ILE A 656 26.06 32.22 -7.31
C ILE A 656 26.52 33.64 -7.65
N LYS A 657 27.80 33.82 -7.97
CA LYS A 657 28.35 35.11 -8.40
C LYS A 657 27.87 35.41 -9.82
N SER A 658 27.49 36.66 -10.09
CA SER A 658 27.23 37.06 -11.48
C SER A 658 28.56 37.08 -12.23
N SER A 659 28.55 36.49 -13.42
CA SER A 659 29.58 36.72 -14.43
C SER A 659 29.40 38.14 -14.97
N ASP A 660 29.99 39.12 -14.27
CA ASP A 660 30.11 40.50 -14.74
C ASP A 660 31.11 40.64 -15.89
#